data_AF-A0A7R7EM29-F1
#
_entry.id   AF-A0A7R7EM29-F1
#
_cell.length_a   1.000
_cell.length_b   1.000
_cell.length_c   1.000
_cell.angle_alpha   90.00
_cell.angle_beta   90.00
_cell.angle_gamma   90.00
#
_symmetry.space_group_name_H-M   'P 1'
#
loop_
_entity.id
_entity.type
_entity.pdbx_description
1 polymer ?
#
loop_
_entity_poly.entity_id
_entity_poly.type
_entity_poly.pdbx_seq_one_letter_code
_entity_poly.pdbx_strand_id
1 'polypeptide(L)'
;MKKCGQRVIALLLMMVLCMSSAFTVNVMGASVRKESKGTNIGVVTDTTSEKSIKTSGQVDVPYPDKLPKTKDSKKVVKSFSASDYADTKEVADSVASYLTSAYGESSVQYALIDNGKIVLSGNAKNSEVIDNTAIKNDSIYGIGSVSKMFTTAAVMNLVEDGKVNLDSPVTDYIKDFTMKDERYKKITVRMLINHSSGIMGTSSRNALLFNDNDTFYHDHLLKELKTQRLKADPGAYSVYCNDGFSLAEILVERVTGVSFTTYITNTFINPLVLNSTATPVSKFDHTRLAKLYSMEDGSVLPQEMANIIGTGGIFSSAEDLCIFARTFMKDSNGILNSSSLNAMMNNEYQNGIWPDDTDNSIGYGLGWDCVNTYPFNQYNIKALSKGGDTLYYHSNLTVLPEQNMAIAIVSSGGASSYNGVAAQKILLTALKEKGVINEIKPEKTFSEPVKVALTSDMKKYEGTYLASDGFLNIKMQDEGVLDITYPQHKEYGVLSFVYVGNGKFALPDGSGTFSFTEESNGVTYLRNSGYNNITYLGQSAVDLYIAQKIELNNISDSVAKVWDNRIEKEYYLLNEKYSSASYAAGSPNMKLDNSAIYEGYLGLDKIIDENNAIAVLNGPGSMSRDIMDYTFFKKGNVEYLSMDGYLLVEGKSIKNISSKSFTTKINKDGYAVWYKIPKKLNGKKITVKVPKNAAFVVYDSEGTLVNDSYMSKIYTVTLPKNGEIAFLGNANSKFTVKYK
;
A
#
# COMPACT_ATOMS: atom_id res chain seq x y z
N MET A 1 31.40 15.53 9.03
CA MET A 1 30.67 16.04 7.85
C MET A 1 30.21 14.93 6.89
N LYS A 2 31.02 13.92 6.52
CA LYS A 2 30.59 12.81 5.63
C LYS A 2 29.46 11.88 6.17
N LYS A 3 29.29 11.74 7.49
CA LYS A 3 28.25 10.88 8.11
C LYS A 3 26.86 11.53 8.25
N CYS A 4 26.73 12.85 8.02
CA CYS A 4 25.45 13.55 8.08
C CYS A 4 24.72 13.49 6.72
N GLY A 5 25.46 13.65 5.62
CA GLY A 5 24.91 13.59 4.25
C GLY A 5 24.31 12.22 3.88
N GLN A 6 24.94 11.11 4.32
CA GLN A 6 24.38 9.76 4.08
C GLN A 6 23.05 9.50 4.80
N ARG A 7 22.79 10.15 5.94
CA ARG A 7 21.51 10.01 6.65
C ARG A 7 20.37 10.80 6.01
N VAL A 8 20.69 11.94 5.39
CA VAL A 8 19.72 12.78 4.69
C VAL A 8 19.38 12.16 3.32
N ILE A 9 20.37 11.62 2.61
CA ILE A 9 20.17 10.86 1.37
C ILE A 9 19.37 9.57 1.62
N ALA A 10 19.62 8.86 2.73
CA ALA A 10 18.80 7.71 3.12
C ALA A 10 17.36 8.08 3.50
N LEU A 11 17.12 9.29 4.06
CA LEU A 11 15.76 9.80 4.31
C LEU A 11 15.04 10.16 3.01
N LEU A 12 15.72 10.81 2.05
CA LEU A 12 15.16 11.13 0.72
C LEU A 12 14.87 9.87 -0.10
N LEU A 13 15.78 8.89 -0.07
CA LEU A 13 15.56 7.58 -0.70
C LEU A 13 14.47 6.78 0.02
N MET A 14 14.38 6.84 1.35
CA MET A 14 13.24 6.29 2.09
C MET A 14 11.93 7.00 1.71
N MET A 15 11.92 8.31 1.49
CA MET A 15 10.72 9.04 1.06
C MET A 15 10.29 8.62 -0.36
N VAL A 16 11.23 8.48 -1.29
CA VAL A 16 10.96 7.97 -2.65
C VAL A 16 10.57 6.48 -2.66
N LEU A 17 11.15 5.65 -1.79
CA LEU A 17 10.81 4.22 -1.65
C LEU A 17 9.48 4.00 -0.89
N CYS A 18 9.18 4.80 0.14
CA CYS A 18 7.91 4.75 0.87
C CYS A 18 6.71 5.13 -0.01
N MET A 19 6.91 5.92 -1.07
CA MET A 19 5.87 6.19 -2.07
C MET A 19 5.42 4.95 -2.85
N SER A 20 6.20 3.87 -2.83
CA SER A 20 5.89 2.60 -3.52
C SER A 20 5.26 1.52 -2.62
N SER A 21 5.41 1.58 -1.30
CA SER A 21 5.23 0.40 -0.43
C SER A 21 4.30 0.55 0.77
N ALA A 22 3.47 1.59 0.86
CA ALA A 22 2.59 1.74 2.01
C ALA A 22 1.10 1.83 1.60
N PHE A 23 0.28 0.94 2.18
CA PHE A 23 -0.92 1.40 2.85
C PHE A 23 -0.44 2.25 4.03
N THR A 24 0.06 3.46 3.77
CA THR A 24 0.04 4.49 4.79
C THR A 24 -1.43 4.78 4.95
N VAL A 25 -2.08 4.09 5.89
CA VAL A 25 -3.02 4.83 6.72
C VAL A 25 -2.22 6.06 7.09
N ASN A 26 -2.61 7.23 6.59
CA ASN A 26 -2.07 8.49 7.04
C ASN A 26 -2.52 8.58 8.50
N VAL A 27 -1.82 7.84 9.38
CA VAL A 27 -1.98 7.88 10.82
C VAL A 27 -1.38 9.22 11.17
N MET A 28 -2.30 10.18 11.19
CA MET A 28 -2.16 11.56 11.56
C MET A 28 -0.93 11.78 12.46
N GLY A 29 0.16 12.29 11.86
CA GLY A 29 1.26 12.94 12.59
C GLY A 29 2.28 12.08 13.36
N ALA A 30 2.39 10.76 13.16
CA ALA A 30 3.37 9.97 13.92
C ALA A 30 4.81 10.07 13.34
N SER A 31 5.71 10.79 14.05
CA SER A 31 7.14 10.86 13.74
C SER A 31 7.87 9.54 14.03
N VAL A 32 8.65 9.04 13.06
CA VAL A 32 9.50 7.83 13.21
C VAL A 32 10.58 8.03 14.28
N ARG A 33 10.65 7.16 15.31
CA ARG A 33 11.75 7.13 16.31
C ARG A 33 12.50 5.79 16.32
N LYS A 34 13.80 5.91 16.59
CA LYS A 34 14.90 4.93 16.45
C LYS A 34 14.92 3.83 17.53
N GLU A 35 15.24 2.61 17.10
CA GLU A 35 15.49 1.44 17.95
C GLU A 35 16.81 1.48 18.74
N SER A 36 16.79 0.84 19.91
CA SER A 36 17.95 0.56 20.77
C SER A 36 18.23 -0.94 20.88
N LYS A 37 19.51 -1.32 20.78
CA LYS A 37 20.05 -2.70 20.80
C LYS A 37 19.99 -3.38 22.18
N GLY A 38 19.78 -4.69 22.21
CA GLY A 38 20.00 -5.55 23.39
C GLY A 38 20.14 -7.04 23.05
N THR A 39 21.26 -7.62 23.48
CA THR A 39 21.81 -8.98 23.26
C THR A 39 21.14 -10.17 23.96
N ASN A 40 21.14 -11.33 23.26
CA ASN A 40 21.40 -12.74 23.65
C ASN A 40 21.04 -13.28 25.07
N ILE A 41 20.37 -14.45 25.11
CA ILE A 41 20.87 -15.74 25.66
C ILE A 41 19.75 -16.83 25.68
N GLY A 42 20.07 -18.00 25.09
CA GLY A 42 19.95 -19.33 25.74
C GLY A 42 18.62 -20.10 25.73
N VAL A 43 18.45 -20.99 24.74
CA VAL A 43 17.39 -22.02 24.65
C VAL A 43 17.86 -23.35 25.26
N VAL A 44 16.96 -24.08 25.95
CA VAL A 44 17.03 -25.54 26.10
C VAL A 44 15.62 -26.15 25.92
N THR A 45 15.62 -27.24 25.15
CA THR A 45 14.55 -28.02 24.51
C THR A 45 14.03 -29.19 25.35
N ASP A 46 12.77 -29.61 25.16
CA ASP A 46 12.35 -31.01 24.83
C ASP A 46 10.80 -31.11 24.78
N THR A 47 10.17 -31.45 23.64
CA THR A 47 9.67 -32.78 23.19
C THR A 47 8.57 -33.38 24.11
N THR A 48 7.45 -33.97 23.68
CA THR A 48 7.06 -34.72 22.47
C THR A 48 5.52 -34.90 22.39
N SER A 49 5.04 -35.05 21.14
CA SER A 49 3.91 -35.85 20.60
C SER A 49 2.57 -36.01 21.34
N GLU A 50 1.46 -35.84 20.59
CA GLU A 50 0.52 -36.97 20.39
C GLU A 50 -0.47 -36.78 19.22
N LYS A 51 -0.86 -37.92 18.65
CA LYS A 51 -1.65 -38.14 17.43
C LYS A 51 -3.16 -37.98 17.67
N SER A 52 -3.92 -37.58 16.64
CA SER A 52 -5.30 -38.06 16.43
C SER A 52 -5.73 -37.88 14.96
N ILE A 53 -6.10 -38.96 14.26
CA ILE A 53 -7.44 -39.53 14.02
C ILE A 53 -8.19 -38.82 12.87
N LYS A 54 -8.46 -39.61 11.82
CA LYS A 54 -9.26 -39.30 10.63
C LYS A 54 -10.74 -39.17 10.97
N THR A 55 -11.43 -38.22 10.33
CA THR A 55 -12.87 -38.36 10.02
C THR A 55 -13.20 -37.87 8.62
N SER A 56 -14.03 -38.68 7.97
CA SER A 56 -14.54 -38.63 6.60
C SER A 56 -15.89 -37.90 6.53
N GLY A 57 -16.19 -37.27 5.38
CA GLY A 57 -17.55 -36.83 5.05
C GLY A 57 -17.61 -35.83 3.89
N GLN A 58 -17.23 -36.27 2.68
CA GLN A 58 -17.48 -35.54 1.42
C GLN A 58 -18.94 -35.73 0.99
N VAL A 59 -19.55 -34.66 0.47
CA VAL A 59 -20.84 -34.67 -0.25
C VAL A 59 -20.54 -34.24 -1.68
N ASP A 60 -20.82 -35.13 -2.63
CA ASP A 60 -20.56 -34.98 -4.06
C ASP A 60 -21.52 -33.99 -4.75
N VAL A 61 -20.98 -33.12 -5.61
CA VAL A 61 -21.72 -32.29 -6.57
C VAL A 61 -21.06 -32.50 -7.94
N PRO A 62 -21.81 -32.72 -9.04
CA PRO A 62 -21.30 -33.40 -10.23
C PRO A 62 -20.36 -32.54 -11.09
N TYR A 63 -19.20 -33.11 -11.42
CA TYR A 63 -18.25 -32.63 -12.44
C TYR A 63 -18.75 -33.01 -13.85
N PRO A 64 -18.59 -32.15 -14.87
CA PRO A 64 -18.71 -32.56 -16.26
C PRO A 64 -17.46 -33.31 -16.71
N ASP A 65 -17.66 -34.55 -17.16
CA ASP A 65 -16.63 -35.43 -17.70
C ASP A 65 -16.09 -34.94 -19.06
N LYS A 66 -14.76 -34.82 -19.12
CA LYS A 66 -13.87 -34.78 -20.32
C LYS A 66 -13.51 -33.40 -20.89
N LEU A 67 -12.29 -32.98 -20.56
CA LEU A 67 -11.49 -32.04 -21.36
C LEU A 67 -11.13 -32.65 -22.74
N PRO A 68 -11.11 -31.87 -23.83
CA PRO A 68 -10.75 -32.37 -25.16
C PRO A 68 -9.26 -32.70 -25.26
N LYS A 69 -8.95 -33.84 -25.89
CA LYS A 69 -7.58 -34.28 -26.19
C LYS A 69 -6.97 -33.37 -27.25
N THR A 70 -5.86 -32.72 -26.93
CA THR A 70 -5.02 -31.97 -27.88
C THR A 70 -4.29 -32.93 -28.83
N LYS A 71 -4.35 -32.64 -30.13
CA LYS A 71 -3.55 -33.32 -31.17
C LYS A 71 -2.25 -32.55 -31.41
N ASP A 72 -1.15 -33.31 -31.34
CA ASP A 72 0.16 -33.13 -31.96
C ASP A 72 0.66 -31.71 -32.27
N SER A 73 1.60 -31.23 -31.45
CA SER A 73 2.68 -30.36 -31.91
C SER A 73 4.02 -30.88 -31.38
N LYS A 74 4.71 -31.73 -32.14
CA LYS A 74 6.11 -32.09 -31.89
C LYS A 74 7.01 -30.89 -32.23
N LYS A 75 7.29 -30.03 -31.24
CA LYS A 75 8.56 -29.32 -31.13
C LYS A 75 9.36 -29.98 -30.03
N VAL A 76 10.63 -30.28 -30.29
CA VAL A 76 11.56 -30.91 -29.34
C VAL A 76 11.73 -29.98 -28.14
N VAL A 77 11.01 -30.27 -27.05
CA VAL A 77 11.27 -29.70 -25.72
C VAL A 77 12.32 -30.58 -25.08
N LYS A 78 13.52 -30.02 -24.82
CA LYS A 78 14.50 -30.69 -23.94
C LYS A 78 13.82 -30.90 -22.59
N SER A 79 13.75 -32.13 -22.11
CA SER A 79 13.30 -32.43 -20.76
C SER A 79 14.36 -31.92 -19.77
N PHE A 80 14.01 -30.89 -19.00
CA PHE A 80 14.89 -30.33 -17.97
C PHE A 80 14.79 -31.19 -16.68
N SER A 81 15.95 -31.53 -16.09
CA SER A 81 16.08 -32.27 -14.83
C SER A 81 16.25 -31.31 -13.65
N ALA A 82 16.04 -31.79 -12.42
CA ALA A 82 16.17 -30.99 -11.18
C ALA A 82 17.57 -30.36 -10.95
N SER A 83 18.56 -30.68 -11.78
CA SER A 83 19.88 -30.01 -11.85
C SER A 83 19.83 -28.59 -12.41
N ASP A 84 18.73 -28.19 -13.07
CA ASP A 84 18.73 -27.06 -14.00
C ASP A 84 18.42 -25.70 -13.35
N TYR A 85 18.42 -25.63 -12.01
CA TYR A 85 18.17 -24.41 -11.22
C TYR A 85 19.01 -24.32 -9.93
N ALA A 86 20.20 -24.95 -9.91
CA ALA A 86 21.00 -25.04 -8.69
C ALA A 86 21.51 -23.66 -8.21
N ASP A 87 22.03 -22.84 -9.13
CA ASP A 87 22.50 -21.48 -8.83
C ASP A 87 21.30 -20.59 -8.49
N THR A 88 20.17 -20.73 -9.20
CA THR A 88 18.94 -20.01 -8.87
C THR A 88 18.46 -20.32 -7.47
N LYS A 89 18.51 -21.59 -7.06
CA LYS A 89 18.13 -22.01 -5.70
C LYS A 89 19.05 -21.38 -4.65
N GLU A 90 20.36 -21.42 -4.85
CA GLU A 90 21.33 -20.83 -3.92
C GLU A 90 21.08 -19.31 -3.76
N VAL A 91 20.85 -18.61 -4.88
CA VAL A 91 20.50 -17.19 -4.87
C VAL A 91 19.17 -16.93 -4.15
N ALA A 92 18.15 -17.75 -4.39
CA ALA A 92 16.84 -17.59 -3.76
C ALA A 92 16.90 -17.81 -2.23
N ASP A 93 17.60 -18.85 -1.77
CA ASP A 93 17.82 -19.12 -0.34
C ASP A 93 18.61 -17.98 0.33
N SER A 94 19.64 -17.46 -0.35
CA SER A 94 20.45 -16.34 0.13
C SER A 94 19.62 -15.06 0.26
N VAL A 95 18.84 -14.72 -0.76
CA VAL A 95 17.96 -13.54 -0.77
C VAL A 95 16.87 -13.65 0.30
N ALA A 96 16.23 -14.82 0.46
CA ALA A 96 15.25 -15.05 1.52
C ALA A 96 15.86 -14.89 2.93
N SER A 97 17.12 -15.32 3.09
CA SER A 97 17.87 -15.11 4.34
C SER A 97 18.18 -13.63 4.57
N TYR A 98 18.53 -12.85 3.53
CA TYR A 98 18.77 -11.41 3.67
C TYR A 98 17.51 -10.64 4.02
N LEU A 99 16.37 -10.95 3.40
CA LEU A 99 15.08 -10.36 3.76
C LEU A 99 14.84 -10.53 5.27
N THR A 100 14.84 -11.79 5.73
CA THR A 100 14.52 -12.10 7.14
C THR A 100 15.55 -11.65 8.18
N SER A 101 16.79 -11.34 7.79
CA SER A 101 17.85 -10.92 8.74
C SER A 101 18.19 -9.44 8.68
N ALA A 102 17.84 -8.72 7.61
CA ALA A 102 18.29 -7.35 7.39
C ALA A 102 17.18 -6.36 6.98
N TYR A 103 16.00 -6.83 6.56
CA TYR A 103 14.98 -5.97 5.94
C TYR A 103 13.62 -5.95 6.67
N GLY A 104 13.51 -6.64 7.82
CA GLY A 104 12.36 -6.56 8.71
C GLY A 104 11.27 -7.62 8.47
N GLU A 105 11.47 -8.50 7.49
CA GLU A 105 10.62 -9.66 7.28
C GLU A 105 10.73 -10.63 8.46
N SER A 106 9.62 -10.93 9.12
CA SER A 106 9.54 -12.01 10.12
C SER A 106 9.53 -13.39 9.46
N SER A 107 8.93 -13.49 8.27
CA SER A 107 8.94 -14.70 7.45
C SER A 107 8.72 -14.38 5.98
N VAL A 108 9.24 -15.23 5.10
CA VAL A 108 9.11 -15.12 3.64
C VAL A 108 8.91 -16.50 3.02
N GLN A 109 8.10 -16.56 1.96
CA GLN A 109 8.00 -17.68 1.04
C GLN A 109 8.27 -17.18 -0.39
N TYR A 110 8.99 -17.97 -1.18
CA TYR A 110 9.21 -17.71 -2.60
C TYR A 110 8.87 -18.96 -3.43
N ALA A 111 8.43 -18.75 -4.67
CA ALA A 111 8.24 -19.82 -5.65
C ALA A 111 8.50 -19.31 -7.07
N LEU A 112 9.09 -20.16 -7.92
CA LEU A 112 9.35 -19.91 -9.34
C LEU A 112 8.62 -20.98 -10.17
N ILE A 113 7.82 -20.54 -11.13
CA ILE A 113 7.19 -21.39 -12.14
C ILE A 113 7.88 -21.21 -13.48
N ASP A 114 8.06 -22.31 -14.18
CA ASP A 114 8.59 -22.35 -15.54
C ASP A 114 7.81 -23.35 -16.39
N ASN A 115 7.27 -22.90 -17.52
CA ASN A 115 6.48 -23.71 -18.46
C ASN A 115 5.39 -24.53 -17.75
N GLY A 116 4.68 -23.88 -16.83
CA GLY A 116 3.54 -24.45 -16.10
C GLY A 116 3.91 -25.38 -14.93
N LYS A 117 5.19 -25.49 -14.55
CA LYS A 117 5.64 -26.31 -13.40
C LYS A 117 6.39 -25.47 -12.37
N ILE A 118 6.07 -25.66 -11.10
CA ILE A 118 6.90 -25.11 -10.00
C ILE A 118 8.25 -25.81 -10.06
N VAL A 119 9.31 -25.06 -10.37
CA VAL A 119 10.68 -25.58 -10.49
C VAL A 119 11.52 -25.29 -9.24
N LEU A 120 11.10 -24.31 -8.45
CA LEU A 120 11.77 -23.91 -7.21
C LEU A 120 10.71 -23.33 -6.24
N SER A 121 10.82 -23.69 -4.97
CA SER A 121 10.00 -23.16 -3.87
C SER A 121 10.78 -23.26 -2.57
N GLY A 122 10.62 -22.29 -1.69
CA GLY A 122 11.31 -22.25 -0.41
C GLY A 122 10.77 -21.17 0.51
N ASN A 123 11.31 -21.14 1.73
CA ASN A 123 10.92 -20.17 2.75
C ASN A 123 12.10 -19.86 3.68
N ALA A 124 12.02 -18.72 4.35
CA ALA A 124 12.91 -18.36 5.45
C ALA A 124 12.12 -17.69 6.57
N LYS A 125 12.66 -17.74 7.79
CA LYS A 125 12.07 -17.11 8.97
C LYS A 125 13.17 -16.40 9.74
N ASN A 126 12.85 -15.23 10.28
CA ASN A 126 13.75 -14.49 11.15
C ASN A 126 13.99 -15.29 12.44
N SER A 127 15.26 -15.52 12.78
CA SER A 127 15.68 -16.29 13.96
C SER A 127 15.39 -15.60 15.29
N GLU A 128 15.17 -14.28 15.29
CA GLU A 128 14.86 -13.48 16.49
C GLU A 128 13.37 -13.56 16.88
N VAL A 129 12.52 -14.08 15.99
CA VAL A 129 11.11 -14.31 16.28
C VAL A 129 10.95 -15.45 17.29
N ILE A 130 10.44 -15.13 18.48
CA ILE A 130 10.33 -16.06 19.63
C ILE A 130 9.41 -17.26 19.33
N ASP A 131 8.42 -17.08 18.45
CA ASP A 131 7.50 -18.13 18.07
C ASP A 131 8.18 -19.18 17.19
N ASN A 132 8.05 -20.47 17.52
CA ASN A 132 8.68 -21.58 16.78
C ASN A 132 7.78 -22.20 15.70
N THR A 133 6.69 -21.54 15.28
CA THR A 133 5.83 -22.08 14.22
C THR A 133 6.62 -22.15 12.92
N ALA A 134 6.73 -23.36 12.35
CA ALA A 134 7.38 -23.59 11.07
C ALA A 134 6.55 -23.00 9.93
N ILE A 135 7.22 -22.37 8.96
CA ILE A 135 6.61 -21.97 7.70
C ILE A 135 6.54 -23.19 6.80
N LYS A 136 5.36 -23.44 6.24
CA LYS A 136 5.11 -24.53 5.30
C LYS A 136 4.91 -23.95 3.90
N ASN A 137 5.04 -24.77 2.87
CA ASN A 137 4.75 -24.33 1.50
C ASN A 137 3.27 -23.95 1.29
N ASP A 138 2.39 -24.45 2.15
CA ASP A 138 0.95 -24.15 2.16
C ASP A 138 0.58 -23.07 3.21
N SER A 139 1.57 -22.41 3.82
CA SER A 139 1.34 -21.20 4.62
C SER A 139 0.80 -20.09 3.73
N ILE A 140 -0.15 -19.32 4.28
CA ILE A 140 -0.93 -18.32 3.56
C ILE A 140 -0.54 -16.92 4.06
N TYR A 141 -0.38 -15.97 3.16
CA TYR A 141 -0.05 -14.58 3.43
C TYR A 141 -1.10 -13.66 2.83
N GLY A 142 -1.32 -12.49 3.42
CA GLY A 142 -2.03 -11.42 2.71
C GLY A 142 -1.19 -11.00 1.50
N ILE A 143 -1.79 -10.91 0.32
CA ILE A 143 -1.03 -10.54 -0.90
C ILE A 143 -1.16 -9.05 -1.24
N GLY A 144 -1.88 -8.29 -0.41
CA GLY A 144 -2.12 -6.87 -0.65
C GLY A 144 -2.54 -6.61 -2.09
N SER A 145 -1.97 -5.58 -2.70
CA SER A 145 -2.32 -5.14 -4.05
C SER A 145 -2.06 -6.13 -5.19
N VAL A 146 -1.40 -7.28 -4.97
CA VAL A 146 -1.39 -8.38 -5.96
C VAL A 146 -2.82 -8.91 -6.19
N SER A 147 -3.73 -8.71 -5.22
CA SER A 147 -5.17 -9.00 -5.35
C SER A 147 -5.81 -8.36 -6.59
N LYS A 148 -5.30 -7.19 -7.03
CA LYS A 148 -5.76 -6.48 -8.23
C LYS A 148 -5.63 -7.31 -9.50
N MET A 149 -4.71 -8.27 -9.53
CA MET A 149 -4.55 -9.16 -10.68
C MET A 149 -5.70 -10.17 -10.79
N PHE A 150 -6.31 -10.59 -9.69
CA PHE A 150 -7.54 -11.39 -9.72
C PHE A 150 -8.73 -10.58 -10.25
N THR A 151 -8.87 -9.32 -9.79
CA THR A 151 -9.91 -8.40 -10.29
C THR A 151 -9.73 -8.09 -11.76
N THR A 152 -8.50 -7.81 -12.18
CA THR A 152 -8.19 -7.54 -13.60
C THR A 152 -8.48 -8.77 -14.46
N ALA A 153 -8.06 -9.97 -14.03
CA ALA A 153 -8.38 -11.20 -14.75
C ALA A 153 -9.89 -11.46 -14.82
N ALA A 154 -10.64 -11.16 -13.75
CA ALA A 154 -12.10 -11.27 -13.73
C ALA A 154 -12.75 -10.33 -14.75
N VAL A 155 -12.36 -9.05 -14.76
CA VAL A 155 -12.86 -8.07 -15.75
C VAL A 155 -12.52 -8.51 -17.17
N MET A 156 -11.29 -8.94 -17.42
CA MET A 156 -10.87 -9.40 -18.76
C MET A 156 -11.60 -10.68 -19.19
N ASN A 157 -11.89 -11.61 -18.28
CA ASN A 157 -12.72 -12.78 -18.59
C ASN A 157 -14.14 -12.36 -19.01
N LEU A 158 -14.74 -11.38 -18.34
CA LEU A 158 -16.03 -10.82 -18.74
C LEU A 158 -15.99 -10.05 -20.07
N VAL A 159 -14.83 -9.46 -20.42
CA VAL A 159 -14.60 -8.84 -21.74
C VAL A 159 -14.57 -9.90 -22.83
N GLU A 160 -13.89 -11.03 -22.61
CA GLU A 160 -13.87 -12.15 -23.55
C GLU A 160 -15.26 -12.77 -23.75
N ASP A 161 -16.05 -12.85 -22.68
CA ASP A 161 -17.46 -13.28 -22.71
C ASP A 161 -18.38 -12.27 -23.43
N GLY A 162 -17.89 -11.09 -23.83
CA GLY A 162 -18.67 -10.01 -24.42
C GLY A 162 -19.67 -9.36 -23.46
N LYS A 163 -19.55 -9.59 -22.15
CA LYS A 163 -20.41 -9.02 -21.10
C LYS A 163 -19.95 -7.64 -20.64
N VAL A 164 -18.67 -7.34 -20.83
CA VAL A 164 -18.04 -6.07 -20.47
C VAL A 164 -17.27 -5.54 -21.68
N ASN A 165 -17.33 -4.24 -21.89
CA ASN A 165 -16.47 -3.53 -22.83
C ASN A 165 -15.61 -2.54 -22.04
N LEU A 166 -14.28 -2.65 -22.20
CA LEU A 166 -13.28 -1.83 -21.51
C LEU A 166 -13.52 -0.33 -21.70
N ASP A 167 -13.97 0.08 -22.87
CA ASP A 167 -14.08 1.50 -23.25
C ASP A 167 -15.50 2.05 -23.04
N SER A 168 -16.41 1.24 -22.49
CA SER A 168 -17.74 1.71 -22.09
C SER A 168 -17.72 2.37 -20.71
N PRO A 169 -18.55 3.40 -20.48
CA PRO A 169 -18.75 4.00 -19.17
C PRO A 169 -19.09 2.98 -18.09
N VAL A 170 -18.54 3.14 -16.89
CA VAL A 170 -18.85 2.28 -15.73
C VAL A 170 -20.34 2.34 -15.35
N THR A 171 -20.98 3.50 -15.61
CA THR A 171 -22.42 3.71 -15.40
C THR A 171 -23.31 2.82 -16.28
N ASP A 172 -22.75 2.19 -17.31
CA ASP A 172 -23.48 1.21 -18.12
C ASP A 172 -23.71 -0.09 -17.36
N TYR A 173 -22.84 -0.41 -16.40
CA TYR A 173 -22.87 -1.64 -15.60
C TYR A 173 -23.33 -1.42 -14.15
N ILE A 174 -22.96 -0.27 -13.55
CA ILE A 174 -23.32 0.07 -12.16
C ILE A 174 -24.28 1.27 -12.16
N LYS A 175 -25.58 1.01 -12.21
CA LYS A 175 -26.62 2.06 -12.41
C LYS A 175 -26.77 3.03 -11.23
N ASP A 176 -26.39 2.60 -10.04
CA ASP A 176 -26.44 3.37 -8.79
C ASP A 176 -25.09 4.07 -8.47
N PHE A 177 -24.07 3.92 -9.33
CA PHE A 177 -22.83 4.68 -9.21
C PHE A 177 -23.08 6.15 -9.57
N THR A 178 -22.83 7.04 -8.61
CA THR A 178 -22.96 8.49 -8.75
C THR A 178 -21.83 9.17 -7.98
N MET A 179 -21.43 10.37 -8.38
CA MET A 179 -20.48 11.24 -7.67
C MET A 179 -21.02 12.68 -7.65
N LYS A 180 -20.44 13.54 -6.80
CA LYS A 180 -20.76 14.97 -6.78
C LYS A 180 -20.32 15.69 -8.06
N ASP A 181 -19.32 15.14 -8.73
CA ASP A 181 -18.71 15.67 -9.93
C ASP A 181 -19.18 14.94 -11.20
N GLU A 182 -19.96 15.62 -12.04
CA GLU A 182 -20.61 15.08 -13.25
C GLU A 182 -19.67 14.38 -14.24
N ARG A 183 -18.36 14.66 -14.20
CA ARG A 183 -17.36 14.01 -15.04
C ARG A 183 -17.27 12.50 -14.80
N TYR A 184 -17.75 11.99 -13.66
CA TYR A 184 -17.77 10.56 -13.33
C TYR A 184 -18.42 9.68 -14.42
N LYS A 185 -19.36 10.24 -15.18
CA LYS A 185 -20.05 9.57 -16.30
C LYS A 185 -19.11 9.20 -17.46
N LYS A 186 -17.91 9.77 -17.51
CA LYS A 186 -16.88 9.49 -18.52
C LYS A 186 -15.88 8.41 -18.08
N ILE A 187 -15.92 7.97 -16.82
CA ILE A 187 -15.03 6.92 -16.33
C ILE A 187 -15.39 5.62 -17.05
N THR A 188 -14.45 5.04 -17.78
CA THR A 188 -14.60 3.75 -18.44
C THR A 188 -14.11 2.60 -17.56
N VAL A 189 -14.45 1.37 -17.92
CA VAL A 189 -13.96 0.17 -17.22
C VAL A 189 -12.43 0.07 -17.28
N ARG A 190 -11.82 0.41 -18.42
CA ARG A 190 -10.36 0.48 -18.60
C ARG A 190 -9.71 1.41 -17.57
N MET A 191 -10.33 2.58 -17.35
CA MET A 191 -9.81 3.60 -16.44
C MET A 191 -9.78 3.14 -14.97
N LEU A 192 -10.63 2.19 -14.59
CA LEU A 192 -10.61 1.59 -13.25
C LEU A 192 -9.35 0.75 -13.02
N ILE A 193 -8.99 -0.07 -14.02
CA ILE A 193 -7.92 -1.06 -13.91
C ILE A 193 -6.57 -0.59 -14.45
N ASN A 194 -6.48 0.59 -15.08
CA ASN A 194 -5.22 1.23 -15.48
C ASN A 194 -4.86 2.48 -14.65
N HIS A 195 -5.61 2.72 -13.57
CA HIS A 195 -5.42 3.84 -12.65
C HIS A 195 -5.68 5.25 -13.22
N SER A 196 -6.43 5.42 -14.31
CA SER A 196 -6.69 6.73 -14.94
C SER A 196 -8.11 7.28 -14.72
N SER A 197 -8.85 6.79 -13.71
CA SER A 197 -10.23 7.21 -13.43
C SER A 197 -10.39 8.65 -12.93
N GLY A 198 -9.33 9.22 -12.33
CA GLY A 198 -9.40 10.52 -11.65
C GLY A 198 -10.07 10.51 -10.27
N ILE A 199 -10.39 9.33 -9.72
CA ILE A 199 -10.95 9.19 -8.35
C ILE A 199 -9.89 9.58 -7.30
N MET A 200 -10.30 10.18 -6.18
CA MET A 200 -9.41 10.76 -5.17
C MET A 200 -8.36 9.77 -4.64
N GLY A 201 -8.72 8.51 -4.39
CA GLY A 201 -7.78 7.47 -3.98
C GLY A 201 -8.44 6.27 -3.33
N THR A 202 -8.40 6.22 -2.00
CA THR A 202 -8.85 5.10 -1.18
C THR A 202 -9.72 5.59 -0.03
N SER A 203 -10.99 5.20 0.03
CA SER A 203 -11.88 5.52 1.14
C SER A 203 -11.58 4.63 2.36
N SER A 204 -10.62 4.97 3.21
CA SER A 204 -9.94 3.99 4.09
C SER A 204 -10.75 3.44 5.29
N ARG A 205 -12.00 3.87 5.46
CA ARG A 205 -12.81 3.54 6.63
C ARG A 205 -13.14 2.05 6.75
N ASN A 206 -12.78 1.43 7.88
CA ASN A 206 -12.96 0.00 8.19
C ASN A 206 -12.33 -0.95 7.14
N ALA A 207 -11.38 -0.47 6.33
CA ALA A 207 -10.73 -1.26 5.30
C ALA A 207 -9.82 -2.35 5.90
N LEU A 208 -9.16 -2.05 7.03
CA LEU A 208 -8.17 -2.92 7.67
C LEU A 208 -8.59 -3.21 9.10
N LEU A 209 -9.00 -4.46 9.37
CA LEU A 209 -9.47 -4.89 10.68
C LEU A 209 -8.64 -6.06 11.19
N PHE A 210 -8.63 -6.28 12.50
CA PHE A 210 -8.02 -7.45 13.12
C PHE A 210 -9.07 -8.53 13.39
N ASN A 211 -8.81 -9.78 12.97
CA ASN A 211 -9.66 -10.96 13.19
C ASN A 211 -11.16 -10.74 12.85
N ASP A 212 -11.45 -9.86 11.89
CA ASP A 212 -12.80 -9.40 11.60
C ASP A 212 -12.95 -9.16 10.10
N ASN A 213 -13.92 -9.83 9.49
CA ASN A 213 -14.12 -9.85 8.04
C ASN A 213 -15.36 -9.05 7.59
N ASP A 214 -15.65 -7.95 8.29
CA ASP A 214 -16.78 -7.07 8.02
C ASP A 214 -16.69 -6.44 6.63
N THR A 215 -17.79 -6.48 5.87
CA THR A 215 -17.90 -5.95 4.51
C THR A 215 -18.21 -4.46 4.44
N PHE A 216 -18.18 -3.74 5.57
CA PHE A 216 -18.57 -2.32 5.66
C PHE A 216 -18.00 -1.45 4.55
N TYR A 217 -16.69 -1.54 4.26
CA TYR A 217 -16.04 -0.75 3.22
C TYR A 217 -16.71 -0.97 1.86
N HIS A 218 -16.85 -2.23 1.44
CA HIS A 218 -17.49 -2.61 0.19
C HIS A 218 -18.93 -2.09 0.12
N ASP A 219 -19.70 -2.33 1.18
CA ASP A 219 -21.12 -2.01 1.24
C ASP A 219 -21.40 -0.50 1.25
N HIS A 220 -20.40 0.32 1.62
CA HIS A 220 -20.52 1.77 1.70
C HIS A 220 -19.77 2.53 0.60
N LEU A 221 -18.96 1.86 -0.23
CA LEU A 221 -18.11 2.52 -1.23
C LEU A 221 -18.90 3.47 -2.14
N LEU A 222 -20.01 3.02 -2.73
CA LEU A 222 -20.82 3.86 -3.62
C LEU A 222 -21.41 5.09 -2.91
N LYS A 223 -21.67 4.98 -1.60
CA LYS A 223 -22.17 6.09 -0.79
C LYS A 223 -21.06 7.10 -0.47
N GLU A 224 -19.85 6.63 -0.21
CA GLU A 224 -18.68 7.51 -0.01
C GLU A 224 -18.37 8.26 -1.32
N LEU A 225 -18.23 7.54 -2.45
CA LEU A 225 -17.94 8.11 -3.76
C LEU A 225 -19.00 9.14 -4.21
N LYS A 226 -20.28 8.94 -3.84
CA LYS A 226 -21.36 9.91 -4.12
C LYS A 226 -21.08 11.32 -3.61
N THR A 227 -20.29 11.45 -2.54
CA THR A 227 -19.98 12.74 -1.93
C THR A 227 -18.69 13.36 -2.46
N GLN A 228 -17.86 12.57 -3.14
CA GLN A 228 -16.53 12.97 -3.60
C GLN A 228 -16.58 13.62 -4.99
N ARG A 229 -15.53 14.39 -5.28
CA ARG A 229 -15.21 14.93 -6.61
C ARG A 229 -14.09 14.11 -7.26
N LEU A 230 -13.75 14.40 -8.52
CA LEU A 230 -12.54 13.88 -9.14
C LEU A 230 -11.35 14.82 -8.90
N LYS A 231 -10.15 14.25 -8.78
CA LYS A 231 -8.89 15.01 -8.73
C LYS A 231 -8.38 15.41 -10.11
N ALA A 232 -8.76 14.67 -11.15
CA ALA A 232 -8.41 14.94 -12.53
C ALA A 232 -9.56 14.54 -13.46
N ASP A 233 -9.50 15.00 -14.72
CA ASP A 233 -10.39 14.47 -15.76
C ASP A 233 -10.12 12.97 -15.98
N PRO A 234 -11.15 12.13 -16.18
CA PRO A 234 -10.95 10.73 -16.53
C PRO A 234 -10.07 10.59 -17.78
N GLY A 235 -8.99 9.81 -17.67
CA GLY A 235 -7.99 9.60 -18.71
C GLY A 235 -6.85 10.63 -18.75
N ALA A 236 -6.85 11.66 -17.92
CA ALA A 236 -5.81 12.70 -17.96
C ALA A 236 -4.41 12.14 -17.68
N TYR A 237 -4.29 11.18 -16.76
CA TYR A 237 -3.08 10.45 -16.43
C TYR A 237 -3.38 9.27 -15.51
N SER A 238 -2.46 8.30 -15.44
CA SER A 238 -2.55 7.19 -14.49
C SER A 238 -1.93 7.56 -13.14
N VAL A 239 -2.69 7.38 -12.06
CA VAL A 239 -2.26 7.55 -10.67
C VAL A 239 -2.96 6.52 -9.80
N TYR A 240 -2.17 5.80 -9.00
CA TYR A 240 -2.67 4.67 -8.22
C TYR A 240 -3.95 5.01 -7.42
N CYS A 241 -4.92 4.10 -7.47
CA CYS A 241 -6.24 4.27 -6.85
C CYS A 241 -6.84 2.91 -6.47
N ASN A 242 -7.15 2.72 -5.17
CA ASN A 242 -7.79 1.49 -4.70
C ASN A 242 -9.30 1.50 -4.95
N ASP A 243 -9.98 2.63 -4.78
CA ASP A 243 -11.43 2.72 -4.98
C ASP A 243 -11.84 2.43 -6.44
N GLY A 244 -10.95 2.70 -7.40
CA GLY A 244 -11.14 2.28 -8.79
C GLY A 244 -11.23 0.75 -8.93
N PHE A 245 -10.36 0.01 -8.24
CA PHE A 245 -10.39 -1.46 -8.23
C PHE A 245 -11.56 -2.02 -7.42
N SER A 246 -11.95 -1.36 -6.33
CA SER A 246 -13.15 -1.76 -5.59
C SER A 246 -14.44 -1.47 -6.36
N LEU A 247 -14.44 -0.47 -7.24
CA LEU A 247 -15.53 -0.29 -8.20
C LEU A 247 -15.51 -1.36 -9.31
N ALA A 248 -14.33 -1.82 -9.73
CA ALA A 248 -14.20 -2.95 -10.66
C ALA A 248 -14.66 -4.29 -10.03
N GLU A 249 -14.43 -4.49 -8.73
CA GLU A 249 -15.02 -5.58 -7.95
C GLU A 249 -16.56 -5.53 -8.03
N ILE A 250 -17.18 -4.39 -7.68
CA ILE A 250 -18.63 -4.21 -7.79
C ILE A 250 -19.12 -4.44 -9.22
N LEU A 251 -18.37 -3.99 -10.24
CA LEU A 251 -18.72 -4.23 -11.64
C LEU A 251 -18.84 -5.72 -11.96
N VAL A 252 -17.88 -6.55 -11.51
CA VAL A 252 -17.93 -8.00 -11.68
C VAL A 252 -19.20 -8.56 -11.03
N GLU A 253 -19.54 -8.10 -9.83
CA GLU A 253 -20.76 -8.56 -9.14
C GLU A 253 -22.04 -8.17 -9.87
N ARG A 254 -22.14 -6.92 -10.35
CA ARG A 254 -23.33 -6.43 -11.06
C ARG A 254 -23.53 -7.13 -12.40
N VAL A 255 -22.45 -7.45 -13.11
CA VAL A 255 -22.51 -8.13 -14.41
C VAL A 255 -22.83 -9.63 -14.25
N THR A 256 -22.32 -10.27 -13.19
CA THR A 256 -22.42 -11.73 -13.02
C THR A 256 -23.58 -12.16 -12.14
N GLY A 257 -24.07 -11.28 -11.26
CA GLY A 257 -25.11 -11.59 -10.28
C GLY A 257 -24.64 -12.43 -9.08
N VAL A 258 -23.32 -12.66 -8.94
CA VAL A 258 -22.72 -13.37 -7.80
C VAL A 258 -21.69 -12.47 -7.12
N SER A 259 -21.35 -12.77 -5.86
CA SER A 259 -20.30 -12.00 -5.17
C SER A 259 -18.93 -12.19 -5.82
N PHE A 260 -18.04 -11.22 -5.63
CA PHE A 260 -16.70 -11.28 -6.20
C PHE A 260 -15.92 -12.51 -5.72
N THR A 261 -15.96 -12.82 -4.41
CA THR A 261 -15.37 -14.05 -3.85
C THR A 261 -15.89 -15.29 -4.55
N THR A 262 -17.21 -15.41 -4.77
CA THR A 262 -17.79 -16.56 -5.47
C THR A 262 -17.32 -16.63 -6.92
N TYR A 263 -17.28 -15.49 -7.63
CA TYR A 263 -16.82 -15.43 -9.01
C TYR A 263 -15.37 -15.90 -9.13
N ILE A 264 -14.43 -15.30 -8.39
CA ILE A 264 -13.00 -15.70 -8.49
C ILE A 264 -12.78 -17.14 -8.01
N THR A 265 -13.58 -17.62 -7.06
CA THR A 265 -13.51 -19.00 -6.59
C THR A 265 -13.86 -19.98 -7.71
N ASN A 266 -14.93 -19.72 -8.44
CA ASN A 266 -15.42 -20.60 -9.50
C ASN A 266 -14.63 -20.47 -10.80
N THR A 267 -14.12 -19.27 -11.11
CA THR A 267 -13.44 -18.97 -12.37
C THR A 267 -11.94 -19.26 -12.32
N PHE A 268 -11.28 -19.03 -11.16
CA PHE A 268 -9.82 -19.12 -11.03
C PHE A 268 -9.36 -20.11 -9.96
N ILE A 269 -9.83 -19.96 -8.71
CA ILE A 269 -9.30 -20.75 -7.58
C ILE A 269 -9.54 -22.25 -7.77
N ASN A 270 -10.78 -22.66 -8.01
CA ASN A 270 -11.12 -24.08 -8.18
C ASN A 270 -10.54 -24.66 -9.48
N PRO A 271 -10.67 -24.02 -10.67
CA PRO A 271 -10.15 -24.58 -11.91
C PRO A 271 -8.61 -24.69 -11.95
N LEU A 272 -7.91 -23.76 -11.29
CA LEU A 272 -6.44 -23.77 -11.22
C LEU A 272 -5.90 -24.52 -10.00
N VAL A 273 -6.79 -25.01 -9.12
CA VAL A 273 -6.45 -25.77 -7.92
C VAL A 273 -5.57 -24.97 -6.95
N LEU A 274 -5.96 -23.71 -6.70
CA LEU A 274 -5.26 -22.79 -5.79
C LEU A 274 -5.65 -23.07 -4.33
N ASN A 275 -5.12 -24.15 -3.74
CA ASN A 275 -5.51 -24.68 -2.43
C ASN A 275 -5.14 -23.78 -1.22
N SER A 276 -4.32 -22.78 -1.44
CA SER A 276 -3.81 -21.82 -0.45
C SER A 276 -4.30 -20.40 -0.73
N THR A 277 -5.29 -20.24 -1.61
CA THR A 277 -5.86 -18.94 -1.99
C THR A 277 -7.27 -18.77 -1.42
N ALA A 278 -7.52 -17.66 -0.75
CA ALA A 278 -8.79 -17.35 -0.10
C ALA A 278 -9.04 -15.84 -0.01
N THR A 279 -10.26 -15.47 0.39
CA THR A 279 -10.63 -14.08 0.74
C THR A 279 -11.01 -14.01 2.21
N PRO A 280 -11.12 -12.82 2.84
CA PRO A 280 -11.49 -12.70 4.26
C PRO A 280 -12.88 -13.28 4.58
N VAL A 281 -13.77 -13.34 3.59
CA VAL A 281 -15.12 -13.91 3.72
C VAL A 281 -15.21 -15.39 3.32
N SER A 282 -14.10 -15.98 2.84
CA SER A 282 -14.02 -17.41 2.53
C SER A 282 -14.00 -18.24 3.82
N LYS A 283 -14.50 -19.48 3.76
CA LYS A 283 -14.30 -20.45 4.84
C LYS A 283 -12.99 -21.21 4.61
N PHE A 284 -11.97 -20.93 5.40
CA PHE A 284 -10.70 -21.64 5.36
C PHE A 284 -10.06 -21.72 6.76
N ASP A 285 -9.02 -22.53 6.88
CA ASP A 285 -8.26 -22.67 8.12
C ASP A 285 -7.32 -21.47 8.33
N HIS A 286 -7.73 -20.52 9.17
CA HIS A 286 -6.94 -19.34 9.50
C HIS A 286 -5.65 -19.66 10.26
N THR A 287 -5.47 -20.89 10.77
CA THR A 287 -4.19 -21.30 11.39
C THR A 287 -3.06 -21.47 10.37
N ARG A 288 -3.41 -21.54 9.07
CA ARG A 288 -2.45 -21.52 7.96
C ARG A 288 -1.92 -20.11 7.65
N LEU A 289 -2.57 -19.04 8.15
CA LEU A 289 -2.07 -17.69 7.98
C LEU A 289 -0.73 -17.55 8.70
N ALA A 290 0.26 -16.99 8.01
CA ALA A 290 1.53 -16.63 8.62
C ALA A 290 1.29 -15.71 9.82
N LYS A 291 2.12 -15.79 10.85
CA LYS A 291 1.91 -14.97 12.05
C LYS A 291 2.42 -13.56 11.83
N LEU A 292 1.74 -12.62 12.45
CA LEU A 292 2.11 -11.22 12.49
C LEU A 292 2.78 -10.91 13.83
N TYR A 293 3.73 -9.99 13.82
CA TYR A 293 4.52 -9.63 15.00
C TYR A 293 4.59 -8.12 15.17
N SER A 294 4.54 -7.68 16.41
CA SER A 294 4.82 -6.29 16.80
C SER A 294 6.29 -5.99 16.59
N MET A 295 6.61 -4.91 15.87
CA MET A 295 7.98 -4.44 15.72
C MET A 295 8.56 -3.90 17.05
N GLU A 296 7.71 -3.51 18.01
CA GLU A 296 8.15 -2.90 19.27
C GLU A 296 8.65 -3.94 20.27
N ASP A 297 7.94 -5.06 20.42
CA ASP A 297 8.20 -6.05 21.47
C ASP A 297 8.22 -7.50 20.99
N GLY A 298 8.05 -7.74 19.67
CA GLY A 298 8.05 -9.08 19.08
C GLY A 298 6.83 -9.93 19.44
N SER A 299 5.81 -9.35 20.08
CA SER A 299 4.59 -10.08 20.45
C SER A 299 3.76 -10.48 19.22
N VAL A 300 3.05 -11.61 19.31
CA VAL A 300 2.17 -12.07 18.23
C VAL A 300 0.93 -11.17 18.17
N LEU A 301 0.66 -10.64 16.98
CA LEU A 301 -0.51 -9.81 16.72
C LEU A 301 -1.71 -10.66 16.26
N PRO A 302 -2.95 -10.17 16.48
CA PRO A 302 -4.12 -10.68 15.77
C PRO A 302 -3.92 -10.68 14.25
N GLN A 303 -4.62 -11.57 13.54
CA GLN A 303 -4.51 -11.62 12.08
C GLN A 303 -5.14 -10.38 11.46
N GLU A 304 -4.42 -9.76 10.54
CA GLU A 304 -4.93 -8.69 9.70
C GLU A 304 -5.92 -9.25 8.67
N MET A 305 -7.06 -8.58 8.54
CA MET A 305 -8.09 -8.83 7.54
C MET A 305 -8.29 -7.54 6.75
N ALA A 306 -7.75 -7.52 5.52
CA ALA A 306 -7.98 -6.44 4.58
C ALA A 306 -9.34 -6.65 3.88
N ASN A 307 -10.37 -5.96 4.34
CA ASN A 307 -11.76 -6.08 3.87
C ASN A 307 -12.05 -5.28 2.59
N ILE A 308 -11.06 -5.29 1.70
CA ILE A 308 -11.02 -4.57 0.43
C ILE A 308 -10.65 -5.58 -0.66
N ILE A 309 -11.52 -6.58 -0.85
CA ILE A 309 -11.17 -7.88 -1.45
C ILE A 309 -10.53 -7.73 -2.84
N GLY A 310 -11.21 -7.09 -3.79
CA GLY A 310 -10.75 -6.93 -5.16
C GLY A 310 -9.57 -5.96 -5.33
N THR A 311 -9.14 -5.31 -4.26
CA THR A 311 -8.03 -4.35 -4.31
C THR A 311 -6.82 -4.81 -3.48
N GLY A 312 -7.02 -5.44 -2.33
CA GLY A 312 -5.95 -5.79 -1.39
C GLY A 312 -6.21 -6.98 -0.45
N GLY A 313 -7.41 -7.56 -0.48
CA GLY A 313 -7.88 -8.46 0.57
C GLY A 313 -7.61 -9.95 0.35
N ILE A 314 -7.06 -10.36 -0.79
CA ILE A 314 -6.85 -11.78 -1.07
C ILE A 314 -5.67 -12.31 -0.24
N PHE A 315 -5.77 -13.56 0.13
CA PHE A 315 -4.74 -14.35 0.76
C PHE A 315 -4.24 -15.43 -0.20
N SER A 316 -2.94 -15.70 -0.25
CA SER A 316 -2.35 -16.76 -1.10
C SER A 316 -1.03 -17.30 -0.53
N SER A 317 -0.53 -18.40 -1.09
CA SER A 317 0.89 -18.80 -1.01
C SER A 317 1.66 -18.34 -2.25
N ALA A 318 2.99 -18.36 -2.21
CA ALA A 318 3.84 -18.07 -3.37
C ALA A 318 3.61 -19.08 -4.52
N GLU A 319 3.45 -20.38 -4.19
CA GLU A 319 3.19 -21.42 -5.20
C GLU A 319 1.86 -21.18 -5.93
N ASP A 320 0.79 -20.88 -5.20
CA ASP A 320 -0.52 -20.57 -5.78
C ASP A 320 -0.48 -19.30 -6.65
N LEU A 321 0.24 -18.25 -6.24
CA LEU A 321 0.41 -17.05 -7.06
C LEU A 321 1.13 -17.37 -8.37
N CYS A 322 2.15 -18.23 -8.33
CA CYS A 322 2.84 -18.71 -9.52
C CYS A 322 1.93 -19.54 -10.43
N ILE A 323 1.06 -20.39 -9.88
CA ILE A 323 0.06 -21.13 -10.66
C ILE A 323 -0.95 -20.16 -11.29
N PHE A 324 -1.45 -19.18 -10.53
CA PHE A 324 -2.35 -18.14 -11.03
C PHE A 324 -1.70 -17.30 -12.14
N ALA A 325 -0.39 -17.02 -12.03
CA ALA A 325 0.38 -16.25 -13.00
C ALA A 325 0.37 -16.83 -14.42
N ARG A 326 0.09 -18.14 -14.56
CA ARG A 326 -0.11 -18.79 -15.87
C ARG A 326 -1.20 -18.11 -16.69
N THR A 327 -2.19 -17.50 -16.04
CA THR A 327 -3.25 -16.70 -16.66
C THR A 327 -2.69 -15.58 -17.55
N PHE A 328 -1.49 -15.09 -17.24
CA PHE A 328 -0.86 -13.95 -17.92
C PHE A 328 0.30 -14.35 -18.84
N MET A 329 0.45 -15.64 -19.12
CA MET A 329 1.53 -16.17 -19.97
C MET A 329 1.04 -16.45 -21.39
N LYS A 330 1.97 -16.56 -22.34
CA LYS A 330 1.65 -16.91 -23.73
C LYS A 330 0.92 -18.25 -23.84
N ASP A 331 1.27 -19.22 -23.00
CA ASP A 331 0.57 -20.49 -22.87
C ASP A 331 -0.41 -20.46 -21.68
N SER A 332 -1.37 -19.53 -21.74
CA SER A 332 -2.40 -19.36 -20.71
C SER A 332 -3.34 -20.56 -20.55
N ASN A 333 -3.14 -21.64 -21.33
CA ASN A 333 -4.03 -22.80 -21.42
C ASN A 333 -5.51 -22.42 -21.66
N GLY A 334 -5.74 -21.27 -22.30
CA GLY A 334 -7.09 -20.77 -22.62
C GLY A 334 -7.80 -20.02 -21.50
N ILE A 335 -7.11 -19.59 -20.44
CA ILE A 335 -7.72 -18.76 -19.38
C ILE A 335 -8.02 -17.34 -19.90
N LEU A 336 -7.02 -16.72 -20.55
CA LEU A 336 -7.17 -15.46 -21.29
C LEU A 336 -6.56 -15.63 -22.68
N ASN A 337 -7.22 -15.07 -23.69
CA ASN A 337 -6.73 -15.11 -25.06
C ASN A 337 -5.64 -14.05 -25.32
N SER A 338 -4.94 -14.18 -26.45
CA SER A 338 -3.81 -13.29 -26.79
C SER A 338 -4.21 -11.82 -26.92
N SER A 339 -5.45 -11.50 -27.31
CA SER A 339 -5.91 -10.11 -27.38
C SER A 339 -6.01 -9.48 -25.99
N SER A 340 -6.55 -10.22 -25.03
CA SER A 340 -6.64 -9.77 -23.63
C SER A 340 -5.25 -9.62 -23.00
N LEU A 341 -4.36 -10.58 -23.23
CA LEU A 341 -2.97 -10.50 -22.76
C LEU A 341 -2.26 -9.26 -23.31
N ASN A 342 -2.37 -9.01 -24.61
CA ASN A 342 -1.80 -7.82 -25.25
C ASN A 342 -2.38 -6.53 -24.67
N ALA A 343 -3.71 -6.47 -24.46
CA ALA A 343 -4.35 -5.32 -23.84
C ALA A 343 -3.80 -5.05 -22.43
N MET A 344 -3.60 -6.10 -21.62
CA MET A 344 -3.09 -5.96 -20.26
C MET A 344 -1.65 -5.44 -20.18
N MET A 345 -0.81 -5.79 -21.16
CA MET A 345 0.61 -5.41 -21.20
C MET A 345 0.92 -4.12 -21.99
N ASN A 346 -0.11 -3.46 -22.52
CA ASN A 346 0.03 -2.16 -23.15
C ASN A 346 0.52 -1.11 -22.15
N ASN A 347 1.24 -0.10 -22.65
CA ASN A 347 1.73 1.03 -21.87
C ASN A 347 0.58 2.02 -21.59
N GLU A 348 -0.42 1.60 -20.81
CA GLU A 348 -1.63 2.39 -20.53
C GLU A 348 -1.30 3.75 -19.88
N TYR A 349 -0.21 3.82 -19.12
CA TYR A 349 0.32 5.06 -18.53
C TYR A 349 0.67 6.14 -19.57
N GLN A 350 0.99 5.77 -20.81
CA GLN A 350 1.35 6.70 -21.89
C GLN A 350 0.13 7.35 -22.57
N ASN A 351 -1.10 6.93 -22.21
CA ASN A 351 -2.33 7.52 -22.75
C ASN A 351 -2.66 8.90 -22.15
N GLY A 352 -1.94 9.33 -21.11
CA GLY A 352 -2.08 10.63 -20.46
C GLY A 352 -0.71 11.25 -20.12
N ILE A 353 -0.71 12.21 -19.19
CA ILE A 353 0.54 12.85 -18.73
C ILE A 353 1.41 11.83 -18.01
N TRP A 354 2.65 11.65 -18.49
CA TRP A 354 3.67 10.78 -17.90
C TRP A 354 5.05 11.25 -18.37
N PRO A 355 6.12 11.13 -17.57
CA PRO A 355 7.49 11.40 -18.04
C PRO A 355 7.90 10.47 -19.20
N ASP A 356 8.97 10.80 -19.92
CA ASP A 356 9.47 9.91 -20.98
C ASP A 356 9.78 8.50 -20.46
N ASP A 357 9.57 7.50 -21.30
CA ASP A 357 9.77 6.08 -20.96
C ASP A 357 11.25 5.72 -20.93
N THR A 358 11.81 5.53 -19.72
CA THR A 358 13.18 5.08 -19.48
C THR A 358 13.24 3.87 -18.53
N ASP A 359 14.42 3.50 -18.03
CA ASP A 359 14.54 2.43 -17.01
C ASP A 359 13.65 2.79 -15.81
N ASN A 360 12.60 1.99 -15.58
CA ASN A 360 11.63 2.25 -14.52
C ASN A 360 11.10 0.95 -13.91
N SER A 361 10.67 1.05 -12.66
CA SER A 361 9.93 0.00 -11.94
C SER A 361 8.45 0.35 -11.80
N ILE A 362 7.99 1.43 -12.44
CA ILE A 362 6.59 1.85 -12.52
C ILE A 362 6.24 2.20 -13.98
N GLY A 363 5.08 1.77 -14.46
CA GLY A 363 4.61 1.97 -15.83
C GLY A 363 3.34 1.16 -16.05
N TYR A 364 2.20 1.75 -15.68
CA TYR A 364 0.95 1.01 -15.52
C TYR A 364 0.42 0.35 -16.80
N GLY A 365 0.05 -0.93 -16.68
CA GLY A 365 -0.79 -1.62 -17.67
C GLY A 365 -2.23 -1.71 -17.17
N LEU A 366 -2.99 -2.71 -17.66
CA LEU A 366 -4.21 -3.11 -16.97
C LEU A 366 -3.82 -4.03 -15.80
N GLY A 367 -4.02 -3.57 -14.58
CA GLY A 367 -3.69 -4.28 -13.34
C GLY A 367 -2.25 -4.10 -12.88
N TRP A 368 -1.28 -4.10 -13.81
CA TRP A 368 0.16 -4.12 -13.53
C TRP A 368 0.72 -2.77 -13.04
N ASP A 369 1.63 -2.80 -12.07
CA ASP A 369 2.38 -1.60 -11.64
C ASP A 369 3.41 -1.19 -12.68
N CYS A 370 4.03 -2.17 -13.35
CA CYS A 370 4.96 -1.95 -14.44
C CYS A 370 4.83 -3.04 -15.50
N VAL A 371 4.69 -2.65 -16.77
CA VAL A 371 4.68 -3.56 -17.91
C VAL A 371 6.04 -3.72 -18.58
N ASN A 372 7.04 -2.93 -18.21
CA ASN A 372 8.40 -2.98 -18.76
C ASN A 372 9.45 -2.87 -17.64
N THR A 373 9.40 -3.79 -16.69
CA THR A 373 10.10 -3.68 -15.41
C THR A 373 11.62 -3.77 -15.56
N TYR A 374 12.36 -2.77 -15.06
CA TYR A 374 13.81 -2.87 -14.85
C TYR A 374 14.18 -4.05 -13.95
N PRO A 375 15.25 -4.81 -14.21
CA PRO A 375 16.24 -4.65 -15.30
C PRO A 375 15.94 -5.46 -16.57
N PHE A 376 14.78 -6.11 -16.68
CA PHE A 376 14.49 -7.04 -17.78
C PHE A 376 14.41 -6.36 -19.14
N ASN A 377 13.97 -5.11 -19.17
CA ASN A 377 13.97 -4.26 -20.35
C ASN A 377 15.36 -4.17 -21.02
N GLN A 378 16.45 -4.23 -20.25
CA GLN A 378 17.81 -4.23 -20.77
C GLN A 378 18.15 -5.49 -21.58
N TYR A 379 17.38 -6.57 -21.44
CA TYR A 379 17.54 -7.81 -22.16
C TYR A 379 16.49 -7.98 -23.28
N ASN A 380 15.71 -6.93 -23.56
CA ASN A 380 14.52 -6.98 -24.42
C ASN A 380 13.49 -8.03 -23.93
N ILE A 381 13.42 -8.25 -22.62
CA ILE A 381 12.44 -9.15 -22.00
C ILE A 381 11.32 -8.29 -21.41
N LYS A 382 10.08 -8.50 -21.88
CA LYS A 382 8.89 -7.86 -21.31
C LYS A 382 8.58 -8.50 -19.95
N ALA A 383 8.77 -7.73 -18.87
CA ALA A 383 8.48 -8.16 -17.51
C ALA A 383 7.33 -7.34 -16.91
N LEU A 384 6.27 -8.05 -16.53
CA LEU A 384 5.09 -7.49 -15.87
C LEU A 384 5.25 -7.67 -14.36
N SER A 385 5.13 -6.60 -13.58
CA SER A 385 5.30 -6.67 -12.13
C SER A 385 4.13 -6.04 -11.39
N LYS A 386 3.76 -6.67 -10.27
CA LYS A 386 2.80 -6.15 -9.30
C LYS A 386 3.32 -6.36 -7.89
N GLY A 387 3.49 -5.27 -7.15
CA GLY A 387 3.71 -5.29 -5.71
C GLY A 387 2.38 -5.28 -4.95
N GLY A 388 2.40 -5.74 -3.71
CA GLY A 388 1.28 -5.67 -2.79
C GLY A 388 1.70 -5.50 -1.35
N ASP A 389 1.13 -4.51 -0.68
CA ASP A 389 1.35 -4.24 0.74
C ASP A 389 0.00 -4.10 1.46
N THR A 390 -0.06 -4.65 2.67
CA THR A 390 -1.00 -4.31 3.73
C THR A 390 -0.20 -3.76 4.93
N LEU A 391 -0.73 -3.75 6.15
CA LEU A 391 0.04 -3.27 7.30
C LEU A 391 1.19 -4.20 7.67
N TYR A 392 0.97 -5.52 7.56
CA TYR A 392 1.95 -6.50 8.02
C TYR A 392 2.26 -7.60 7.01
N TYR A 393 1.59 -7.62 5.86
CA TYR A 393 1.90 -8.54 4.78
C TYR A 393 2.36 -7.81 3.53
N HIS A 394 3.29 -8.42 2.83
CA HIS A 394 3.88 -7.87 1.61
C HIS A 394 4.05 -8.97 0.58
N SER A 395 3.98 -8.61 -0.70
CA SER A 395 4.20 -9.57 -1.78
C SER A 395 4.64 -8.88 -3.06
N ASN A 396 5.25 -9.67 -3.95
CA ASN A 396 5.49 -9.29 -5.31
C ASN A 396 5.22 -10.47 -6.24
N LEU A 397 4.59 -10.19 -7.38
CA LEU A 397 4.44 -11.12 -8.49
C LEU A 397 5.09 -10.50 -9.74
N THR A 398 6.07 -11.19 -10.32
CA THR A 398 6.68 -10.81 -11.60
C THR A 398 6.49 -11.92 -12.63
N VAL A 399 5.94 -11.58 -13.79
CA VAL A 399 5.62 -12.49 -14.90
C VAL A 399 6.43 -12.11 -16.13
N LEU A 400 7.01 -13.11 -16.79
CA LEU A 400 7.69 -13.02 -18.09
C LEU A 400 6.82 -13.77 -19.12
N PRO A 401 5.85 -13.10 -19.78
CA PRO A 401 4.80 -13.79 -20.54
C PRO A 401 5.35 -14.64 -21.69
N GLU A 402 6.37 -14.14 -22.40
CA GLU A 402 6.95 -14.81 -23.57
C GLU A 402 7.82 -16.01 -23.19
N GLN A 403 8.45 -15.96 -22.01
CA GLN A 403 9.29 -17.03 -21.49
C GLN A 403 8.48 -18.10 -20.74
N ASN A 404 7.17 -17.88 -20.53
CA ASN A 404 6.29 -18.71 -19.69
C ASN A 404 6.88 -18.93 -18.28
N MET A 405 7.42 -17.87 -17.69
CA MET A 405 8.05 -17.90 -16.36
C MET A 405 7.43 -16.84 -15.46
N ALA A 406 7.30 -17.14 -14.18
CA ALA A 406 6.92 -16.17 -13.17
C ALA A 406 7.53 -16.51 -11.81
N ILE A 407 7.75 -15.49 -11.00
CA ILE A 407 8.14 -15.64 -9.60
C ILE A 407 7.17 -14.89 -8.70
N ALA A 408 6.86 -15.49 -7.57
CA ALA A 408 6.12 -14.86 -6.49
C ALA A 408 6.95 -14.91 -5.20
N ILE A 409 6.95 -13.80 -4.47
CA ILE A 409 7.51 -13.72 -3.11
C ILE A 409 6.42 -13.11 -2.22
N VAL A 410 6.14 -13.76 -1.10
CA VAL A 410 5.19 -13.29 -0.07
C VAL A 410 5.89 -13.27 1.29
N SER A 411 5.63 -12.25 2.10
CA SER A 411 6.27 -12.07 3.40
C SER A 411 5.32 -11.48 4.44
N SER A 412 5.65 -11.74 5.71
CA SER A 412 5.08 -11.04 6.86
C SER A 412 6.16 -10.10 7.42
N GLY A 413 5.87 -8.81 7.54
CA GLY A 413 6.86 -7.75 7.76
C GLY A 413 7.70 -7.46 6.51
N GLY A 414 8.49 -6.38 6.55
CA GLY A 414 9.30 -5.93 5.42
C GLY A 414 8.54 -4.98 4.48
N ALA A 415 8.77 -5.11 3.17
CA ALA A 415 8.10 -4.29 2.15
C ALA A 415 8.06 -4.99 0.78
N SER A 416 7.01 -4.73 -0.02
CA SER A 416 6.88 -5.32 -1.37
C SER A 416 8.02 -4.91 -2.32
N SER A 417 8.60 -3.73 -2.13
CA SER A 417 9.75 -3.25 -2.92
C SER A 417 10.98 -4.14 -2.75
N TYR A 418 11.22 -4.67 -1.53
CA TYR A 418 12.31 -5.63 -1.29
C TYR A 418 12.01 -6.97 -1.95
N ASN A 419 10.76 -7.44 -1.84
CA ASN A 419 10.28 -8.64 -2.54
C ASN A 419 10.42 -8.51 -4.07
N GLY A 420 10.18 -7.32 -4.63
CA GLY A 420 10.32 -7.04 -6.06
C GLY A 420 11.77 -7.12 -6.55
N VAL A 421 12.71 -6.50 -5.86
CA VAL A 421 14.14 -6.55 -6.23
C VAL A 421 14.72 -7.95 -6.00
N ALA A 422 14.31 -8.63 -4.93
CA ALA A 422 14.60 -10.04 -4.70
C ALA A 422 14.13 -10.93 -5.88
N ALA A 423 12.89 -10.72 -6.33
CA ALA A 423 12.31 -11.43 -7.47
C ALA A 423 13.10 -11.20 -8.77
N GLN A 424 13.52 -9.96 -9.04
CA GLN A 424 14.37 -9.62 -10.20
C GLN A 424 15.66 -10.42 -10.21
N LYS A 425 16.37 -10.46 -9.07
CA LYS A 425 17.63 -11.18 -8.94
C LYS A 425 17.48 -12.69 -9.17
N ILE A 426 16.46 -13.31 -8.58
CA ILE A 426 16.20 -14.75 -8.74
C ILE A 426 15.84 -15.07 -10.20
N LEU A 427 14.94 -14.28 -10.82
CA LEU A 427 14.54 -14.50 -12.21
C LEU A 427 15.68 -14.30 -13.21
N LEU A 428 16.57 -13.32 -13.00
CA LEU A 428 17.74 -13.14 -13.86
C LEU A 428 18.70 -14.33 -13.78
N THR A 429 18.93 -14.89 -12.58
CA THR A 429 19.72 -16.12 -12.42
C THR A 429 19.06 -17.30 -13.15
N ALA A 430 17.74 -17.45 -13.02
CA ALA A 430 16.99 -18.49 -13.73
C ALA A 430 17.09 -18.34 -15.26
N LEU A 431 16.97 -17.12 -15.78
CA LEU A 431 17.13 -16.85 -17.21
C LEU A 431 18.53 -17.17 -17.71
N LYS A 432 19.56 -16.90 -16.90
CA LYS A 432 20.96 -17.22 -17.22
C LYS A 432 21.21 -18.73 -17.22
N GLU A 433 20.79 -19.46 -16.19
CA GLU A 433 20.96 -20.92 -16.12
C GLU A 433 20.26 -21.63 -17.28
N LYS A 434 19.09 -21.13 -17.71
CA LYS A 434 18.39 -21.62 -18.90
C LYS A 434 19.05 -21.26 -20.23
N GLY A 435 20.04 -20.36 -20.23
CA GLY A 435 20.64 -19.81 -21.44
C GLY A 435 19.71 -18.90 -22.25
N VAL A 436 18.67 -18.32 -21.64
CA VAL A 436 17.83 -17.28 -22.26
C VAL A 436 18.61 -15.97 -22.36
N ILE A 437 19.44 -15.69 -21.35
CA ILE A 437 20.44 -14.62 -21.38
C ILE A 437 21.83 -15.23 -21.20
N ASN A 438 22.85 -14.64 -21.83
CA ASN A 438 24.22 -15.15 -21.75
C ASN A 438 24.90 -14.81 -20.42
N GLU A 439 24.61 -13.63 -19.87
CA GLU A 439 25.19 -13.11 -18.64
C GLU A 439 24.20 -12.17 -17.95
N ILE A 440 24.38 -11.98 -16.64
CA ILE A 440 23.69 -10.93 -15.90
C ILE A 440 24.54 -9.67 -16.02
N LYS A 441 23.98 -8.63 -16.64
CA LYS A 441 24.59 -7.31 -16.76
C LYS A 441 24.89 -6.76 -15.37
N PRO A 442 26.06 -6.13 -15.16
CA PRO A 442 26.38 -5.51 -13.90
C PRO A 442 25.39 -4.38 -13.61
N GLU A 443 25.12 -4.20 -12.32
CA GLU A 443 24.41 -3.04 -11.80
C GLU A 443 25.05 -1.73 -12.26
N LYS A 444 24.23 -0.68 -12.37
CA LYS A 444 24.73 0.64 -12.74
C LYS A 444 25.66 1.14 -11.64
N THR A 445 26.83 1.59 -12.05
CA THR A 445 27.80 2.25 -11.18
C THR A 445 27.76 3.75 -11.45
N PHE A 446 27.98 4.52 -10.39
CA PHE A 446 27.91 5.97 -10.42
C PHE A 446 29.19 6.57 -9.87
N SER A 447 29.53 7.74 -10.38
CA SER A 447 30.66 8.53 -9.94
C SER A 447 30.19 9.92 -9.58
N GLU A 448 31.00 10.63 -8.80
CA GLU A 448 30.74 12.03 -8.46
C GLU A 448 30.51 12.85 -9.75
N PRO A 449 29.39 13.59 -9.84
CA PRO A 449 29.03 14.33 -11.03
C PRO A 449 30.00 15.49 -11.31
N VAL A 450 30.28 15.72 -12.58
CA VAL A 450 31.09 16.88 -13.02
C VAL A 450 30.17 18.09 -13.18
N LYS A 451 30.35 19.07 -12.29
CA LYS A 451 29.60 20.33 -12.35
C LYS A 451 29.94 21.14 -13.60
N VAL A 452 28.92 21.66 -14.27
CA VAL A 452 29.05 22.60 -15.40
C VAL A 452 28.34 23.92 -15.11
N ALA A 453 28.59 24.95 -15.94
CA ALA A 453 27.96 26.26 -15.77
C ALA A 453 26.43 26.18 -16.02
N LEU A 454 25.65 26.87 -15.19
CA LEU A 454 24.20 26.96 -15.32
C LEU A 454 23.81 27.72 -16.59
N THR A 455 22.75 27.29 -17.28
CA THR A 455 22.15 28.07 -18.36
C THR A 455 21.14 29.08 -17.77
N SER A 456 21.06 30.28 -18.38
CA SER A 456 20.18 31.37 -17.89
C SER A 456 18.72 30.95 -17.73
N ASP A 457 18.25 30.06 -18.61
CA ASP A 457 16.86 29.64 -18.67
C ASP A 457 16.44 28.79 -17.46
N MET A 458 17.38 28.23 -16.69
CA MET A 458 17.05 27.42 -15.51
C MET A 458 16.42 28.24 -14.38
N LYS A 459 16.69 29.55 -14.30
CA LYS A 459 16.11 30.42 -13.26
C LYS A 459 14.59 30.51 -13.33
N LYS A 460 13.97 30.26 -14.50
CA LYS A 460 12.49 30.27 -14.62
C LYS A 460 11.82 29.17 -13.78
N TYR A 461 12.56 28.12 -13.44
CA TYR A 461 12.05 27.00 -12.65
C TYR A 461 12.13 27.23 -11.13
N GLU A 462 12.73 28.34 -10.68
CA GLU A 462 12.69 28.73 -9.27
C GLU A 462 11.25 28.95 -8.77
N GLY A 463 11.03 28.65 -7.49
CA GLY A 463 9.75 28.88 -6.83
C GLY A 463 9.38 27.76 -5.86
N THR A 464 8.11 27.76 -5.46
CA THR A 464 7.55 26.78 -4.54
C THR A 464 6.86 25.66 -5.31
N TYR A 465 7.11 24.43 -4.87
CA TYR A 465 6.55 23.22 -5.42
C TYR A 465 5.85 22.45 -4.30
N LEU A 466 4.84 21.68 -4.68
CA LEU A 466 4.11 20.76 -3.82
C LEU A 466 4.46 19.33 -4.21
N ALA A 467 4.96 18.55 -3.25
CA ALA A 467 5.18 17.11 -3.33
C ALA A 467 4.17 16.40 -2.42
N SER A 468 4.07 15.06 -2.51
CA SER A 468 3.17 14.28 -1.65
C SER A 468 3.58 14.24 -0.18
N ASP A 469 4.79 14.72 0.15
CA ASP A 469 5.35 14.77 1.50
C ASP A 469 5.60 16.19 2.02
N GLY A 470 5.25 17.24 1.25
CA GLY A 470 5.37 18.62 1.70
C GLY A 470 5.68 19.63 0.61
N PHE A 471 5.97 20.86 1.04
CA PHE A 471 6.43 21.93 0.16
C PHE A 471 7.94 21.82 -0.09
N LEU A 472 8.35 22.16 -1.31
CA LEU A 472 9.73 22.32 -1.72
C LEU A 472 9.94 23.74 -2.21
N ASN A 473 10.93 24.45 -1.68
CA ASN A 473 11.39 25.71 -2.24
C ASN A 473 12.66 25.46 -3.06
N ILE A 474 12.58 25.76 -4.35
CA ILE A 474 13.61 25.53 -5.36
C ILE A 474 14.29 26.85 -5.68
N LYS A 475 15.62 26.88 -5.52
CA LYS A 475 16.47 28.03 -5.84
C LYS A 475 17.68 27.59 -6.66
N MET A 476 18.01 28.36 -7.68
CA MET A 476 19.17 28.14 -8.54
C MET A 476 20.28 29.13 -8.15
N GLN A 477 21.44 28.60 -7.79
CA GLN A 477 22.64 29.41 -7.53
C GLN A 477 23.41 29.63 -8.83
N ASP A 478 24.02 30.81 -8.97
CA ASP A 478 24.76 31.21 -10.17
C ASP A 478 25.95 30.27 -10.47
N GLU A 479 26.46 29.56 -9.46
CA GLU A 479 27.56 28.60 -9.57
C GLU A 479 27.15 27.20 -10.08
N GLY A 480 25.94 27.04 -10.63
CA GLY A 480 25.46 25.76 -11.17
C GLY A 480 25.01 24.79 -10.10
N VAL A 481 24.27 25.27 -9.10
CA VAL A 481 23.74 24.46 -8.00
C VAL A 481 22.24 24.70 -7.85
N LEU A 482 21.48 23.62 -7.76
CA LEU A 482 20.07 23.62 -7.37
C LEU A 482 20.00 23.38 -5.86
N ASP A 483 19.42 24.31 -5.13
CA ASP A 483 19.08 24.16 -3.73
C ASP A 483 17.59 23.85 -3.57
N ILE A 484 17.29 22.78 -2.83
CA ILE A 484 15.94 22.42 -2.38
C ILE A 484 15.87 22.58 -0.86
N THR A 485 14.83 23.27 -0.38
CA THR A 485 14.54 23.42 1.05
C THR A 485 13.11 23.03 1.35
N TYR A 486 12.89 22.47 2.55
CA TYR A 486 11.57 22.08 3.05
C TYR A 486 11.15 23.09 4.11
N PRO A 487 10.27 24.06 3.81
CA PRO A 487 9.92 25.12 4.76
C PRO A 487 9.25 24.59 6.04
N GLN A 488 8.56 23.45 5.93
CA GLN A 488 7.92 22.75 7.05
C GLN A 488 8.89 21.83 7.82
N HIS A 489 10.03 21.44 7.22
CA HIS A 489 11.02 20.53 7.79
C HIS A 489 12.42 21.15 7.78
N LYS A 490 12.60 22.22 8.56
CA LYS A 490 13.87 22.99 8.63
C LYS A 490 15.06 22.13 9.08
N GLU A 491 14.80 21.05 9.81
CA GLU A 491 15.78 20.07 10.24
C GLU A 491 16.48 19.32 9.09
N TYR A 492 15.89 19.30 7.89
CA TYR A 492 16.54 18.71 6.70
C TYR A 492 17.63 19.62 6.13
N GLY A 493 17.64 20.90 6.47
CA GLY A 493 18.59 21.87 5.95
C GLY A 493 18.38 22.14 4.46
N VAL A 494 19.47 22.56 3.80
CA VAL A 494 19.50 22.79 2.35
C VAL A 494 20.06 21.55 1.66
N LEU A 495 19.33 21.03 0.68
CA LEU A 495 19.81 19.96 -0.19
C LEU A 495 20.32 20.58 -1.49
N SER A 496 21.60 20.36 -1.80
CA SER A 496 22.25 20.95 -2.96
C SER A 496 22.59 19.89 -4.00
N PHE A 497 22.25 20.15 -5.26
CA PHE A 497 22.46 19.28 -6.41
C PHE A 497 23.21 20.03 -7.51
N VAL A 498 24.20 19.40 -8.14
CA VAL A 498 25.06 20.10 -9.11
C VAL A 498 24.47 20.01 -10.51
N TYR A 499 24.50 21.11 -11.25
CA TYR A 499 24.09 21.14 -12.64
C TYR A 499 25.10 20.37 -13.50
N VAL A 500 24.60 19.42 -14.30
CA VAL A 500 25.41 18.54 -15.17
C VAL A 500 25.12 18.74 -16.66
N GLY A 501 24.40 19.81 -17.00
CA GLY A 501 23.99 20.12 -18.38
C GLY A 501 22.63 19.52 -18.74
N ASN A 502 22.11 19.88 -19.92
CA ASN A 502 20.83 19.40 -20.46
C ASN A 502 19.64 19.51 -19.49
N GLY A 503 19.60 20.57 -18.67
CA GLY A 503 18.52 20.79 -17.71
C GLY A 503 18.51 19.83 -16.50
N LYS A 504 19.59 19.09 -16.27
CA LYS A 504 19.69 18.08 -15.21
C LYS A 504 20.58 18.51 -14.05
N PHE A 505 20.14 18.17 -12.84
CA PHE A 505 20.85 18.38 -11.58
C PHE A 505 21.10 17.04 -10.90
N ALA A 506 22.35 16.66 -10.70
CA ALA A 506 22.71 15.33 -10.24
C ALA A 506 22.78 15.23 -8.71
N LEU A 507 22.39 14.05 -8.21
CA LEU A 507 22.68 13.62 -6.83
C LEU A 507 24.20 13.60 -6.58
N PRO A 508 24.67 13.81 -5.34
CA PRO A 508 26.11 13.88 -5.05
C PRO A 508 26.91 12.62 -5.44
N ASP A 509 26.28 11.46 -5.46
CA ASP A 509 26.89 10.18 -5.86
C ASP A 509 26.70 9.84 -7.35
N GLY A 510 25.95 10.67 -8.09
CA GLY A 510 25.62 10.46 -9.50
C GLY A 510 24.52 9.42 -9.76
N SER A 511 23.89 8.86 -8.73
CA SER A 511 22.88 7.79 -8.84
C SER A 511 21.56 8.22 -9.49
N GLY A 512 21.32 9.52 -9.58
CA GLY A 512 20.11 10.08 -10.15
C GLY A 512 20.22 11.57 -10.44
N THR A 513 19.18 12.10 -11.06
CA THR A 513 19.06 13.50 -11.46
C THR A 513 17.67 14.04 -11.21
N PHE A 514 17.60 15.34 -10.92
CA PHE A 514 16.39 16.15 -11.02
C PHE A 514 16.36 16.91 -12.34
N SER A 515 15.18 17.10 -12.89
CA SER A 515 14.93 17.95 -14.06
C SER A 515 13.53 18.55 -13.98
N PHE A 516 13.24 19.51 -14.86
CA PHE A 516 11.97 20.22 -14.89
C PHE A 516 11.27 20.00 -16.21
N THR A 517 9.98 19.71 -16.18
CA THR A 517 9.16 19.51 -17.38
C THR A 517 7.88 20.33 -17.27
N GLU A 518 7.61 21.17 -18.25
CA GLU A 518 6.32 21.83 -18.40
C GLU A 518 5.43 20.94 -19.27
N GLU A 519 4.32 20.48 -18.71
CA GLU A 519 3.43 19.52 -19.34
C GLU A 519 2.25 20.18 -20.05
N SER A 520 1.54 19.39 -20.85
CA SER A 520 0.39 19.86 -21.65
C SER A 520 -0.76 20.48 -20.85
N ASN A 521 -0.82 20.23 -19.54
CA ASN A 521 -1.77 20.85 -18.61
C ASN A 521 -1.32 22.23 -18.08
N GLY A 522 -0.18 22.75 -18.56
CA GLY A 522 0.40 24.03 -18.12
C GLY A 522 1.10 23.96 -16.76
N VAL A 523 1.25 22.77 -16.18
CA VAL A 523 1.94 22.57 -14.89
C VAL A 523 3.41 22.27 -15.15
N THR A 524 4.28 22.94 -14.39
CA THR A 524 5.70 22.59 -14.32
C THR A 524 5.92 21.54 -13.25
N TYR A 525 6.48 20.40 -13.61
CA TYR A 525 6.82 19.31 -12.71
C TYR A 525 8.33 19.23 -12.43
N LEU A 526 8.67 18.90 -11.18
CA LEU A 526 9.99 18.38 -10.82
C LEU A 526 9.98 16.87 -11.07
N ARG A 527 10.85 16.42 -11.98
CA ARG A 527 11.07 15.01 -12.33
C ARG A 527 12.30 14.49 -11.61
N ASN A 528 12.21 13.30 -11.04
CA ASN A 528 13.33 12.54 -10.52
C ASN A 528 13.55 11.29 -11.38
N SER A 529 14.80 11.09 -11.81
CA SER A 529 15.22 9.91 -12.56
C SER A 529 16.49 9.35 -11.95
N GLY A 530 16.52 8.05 -11.61
CA GLY A 530 17.68 7.45 -10.98
C GLY A 530 17.51 5.99 -10.60
N TYR A 531 18.51 5.47 -9.89
CA TYR A 531 18.57 4.08 -9.46
C TYR A 531 18.71 4.00 -7.94
N ASN A 532 17.98 3.07 -7.33
CA ASN A 532 18.04 2.82 -5.91
C ASN A 532 18.76 1.50 -5.67
N ASN A 533 19.87 1.55 -4.94
CA ASN A 533 20.63 0.35 -4.59
C ASN A 533 20.12 -0.23 -3.26
N ILE A 534 19.68 -1.48 -3.29
CA ILE A 534 19.21 -2.24 -2.12
C ILE A 534 20.27 -3.30 -1.80
N THR A 535 21.08 -3.03 -0.79
CA THR A 535 22.23 -3.85 -0.39
C THR A 535 21.90 -5.34 -0.34
N TYR A 536 22.73 -6.20 -0.94
CA TYR A 536 22.52 -7.65 -1.06
C TYR A 536 21.39 -8.11 -1.99
N LEU A 537 20.39 -7.27 -2.29
CA LEU A 537 19.25 -7.64 -3.13
C LEU A 537 19.44 -7.23 -4.60
N GLY A 538 19.79 -5.97 -4.86
CA GLY A 538 19.99 -5.47 -6.22
C GLY A 538 19.62 -4.00 -6.39
N GLN A 539 19.28 -3.59 -7.61
CA GLN A 539 18.87 -2.22 -7.93
C GLN A 539 17.43 -2.16 -8.46
N SER A 540 16.71 -1.10 -8.11
CA SER A 540 15.52 -0.65 -8.84
C SER A 540 15.80 0.64 -9.60
N ALA A 541 14.94 0.99 -10.55
CA ALA A 541 15.02 2.24 -11.31
C ALA A 541 13.71 3.02 -11.18
N VAL A 542 13.80 4.34 -11.13
CA VAL A 542 12.64 5.23 -11.07
C VAL A 542 12.81 6.38 -12.03
N ASP A 543 11.70 6.76 -12.68
CA ASP A 543 11.62 7.94 -13.51
C ASP A 543 10.20 8.52 -13.44
N LEU A 544 10.02 9.51 -12.56
CA LEU A 544 8.70 9.98 -12.11
C LEU A 544 8.68 11.49 -11.88
N TYR A 545 7.50 12.09 -12.05
CA TYR A 545 7.21 13.39 -11.47
C TYR A 545 7.01 13.24 -9.96
N ILE A 546 7.70 14.06 -9.18
CA ILE A 546 7.71 13.99 -7.71
C ILE A 546 7.12 15.24 -7.05
N ALA A 547 7.05 16.36 -7.77
CA ALA A 547 6.44 17.59 -7.28
C ALA A 547 5.91 18.45 -8.44
N GLN A 548 4.94 19.30 -8.16
CA GLN A 548 4.43 20.29 -9.12
C GLN A 548 4.69 21.71 -8.62
N LYS A 549 4.99 22.63 -9.54
CA LYS A 549 5.10 24.05 -9.21
C LYS A 549 3.72 24.60 -8.85
N ILE A 550 3.67 25.42 -7.81
CA ILE A 550 2.43 26.05 -7.35
C ILE A 550 2.63 27.53 -7.11
N GLU A 551 1.52 28.26 -7.04
CA GLU A 551 1.47 29.60 -6.50
C GLU A 551 1.04 29.58 -5.03
N LEU A 552 1.52 30.55 -4.27
CA LEU A 552 1.10 30.73 -2.88
C LEU A 552 -0.39 31.08 -2.81
N ASN A 553 -1.07 30.62 -1.77
CA ASN A 553 -2.51 30.82 -1.64
C ASN A 553 -2.81 32.04 -0.75
N ASN A 554 -3.14 33.16 -1.40
CA ASN A 554 -3.54 34.37 -0.69
C ASN A 554 -4.98 34.22 -0.16
N ILE A 555 -5.11 34.00 1.14
CA ILE A 555 -6.39 33.98 1.85
C ILE A 555 -6.66 35.32 2.56
N SER A 556 -7.93 35.67 2.74
CA SER A 556 -8.30 36.88 3.49
C SER A 556 -7.96 36.77 4.97
N ASP A 557 -7.68 37.89 5.63
CA ASP A 557 -7.40 37.95 7.08
C ASP A 557 -8.51 37.31 7.93
N SER A 558 -9.78 37.44 7.50
CA SER A 558 -10.91 36.81 8.19
C SER A 558 -10.87 35.29 8.11
N VAL A 559 -10.50 34.74 6.96
CA VAL A 559 -10.33 33.29 6.77
C VAL A 559 -9.11 32.82 7.56
N ALA A 560 -7.96 33.48 7.40
CA ALA A 560 -6.72 33.15 8.11
C ALA A 560 -6.95 33.05 9.63
N LYS A 561 -7.64 34.04 10.22
CA LYS A 561 -7.96 34.03 11.65
C LYS A 561 -8.81 32.82 12.09
N VAL A 562 -9.72 32.33 11.25
CA VAL A 562 -10.50 31.12 11.58
C VAL A 562 -9.60 29.89 11.63
N TRP A 563 -8.69 29.77 10.67
CA TRP A 563 -7.74 28.66 10.60
C TRP A 563 -6.66 28.72 11.68
N ASP A 564 -6.14 29.90 12.00
CA ASP A 564 -5.21 30.12 13.10
C ASP A 564 -5.83 29.70 14.45
N ASN A 565 -7.13 29.94 14.63
CA ASN A 565 -7.85 29.46 15.81
C ASN A 565 -8.00 27.93 15.87
N ARG A 566 -7.62 27.20 14.83
CA ARG A 566 -7.56 25.73 14.84
C ARG A 566 -6.17 25.19 15.15
N ILE A 567 -5.13 26.03 15.11
CA ILE A 567 -3.76 25.63 15.48
C ILE A 567 -3.72 25.19 16.95
N GLU A 568 -2.91 24.18 17.23
CA GLU A 568 -2.80 23.40 18.47
C GLU A 568 -4.06 22.64 18.91
N LYS A 569 -5.16 22.68 18.13
CA LYS A 569 -6.31 21.80 18.40
C LYS A 569 -6.02 20.38 17.97
N GLU A 570 -6.61 19.45 18.72
CA GLU A 570 -6.62 18.02 18.43
C GLU A 570 -8.02 17.59 18.01
N TYR A 571 -8.12 16.70 17.02
CA TYR A 571 -9.36 16.12 16.52
C TYR A 571 -9.29 14.60 16.59
N TYR A 572 -10.30 13.94 17.15
CA TYR A 572 -10.26 12.52 17.52
C TYR A 572 -11.19 11.68 16.68
N LEU A 573 -10.69 10.57 16.16
CA LEU A 573 -11.43 9.67 15.30
C LEU A 573 -12.65 9.04 16.00
N LEU A 574 -13.80 9.10 15.33
CA LEU A 574 -15.09 8.67 15.88
C LEU A 574 -15.68 7.41 15.25
N ASN A 575 -15.43 7.15 13.97
CA ASN A 575 -16.31 6.28 13.17
C ASN A 575 -15.66 5.01 12.63
N GLU A 576 -14.51 4.62 13.19
CA GLU A 576 -13.88 3.32 12.99
C GLU A 576 -14.48 2.23 13.91
N LYS A 577 -14.42 0.98 13.45
CA LYS A 577 -14.86 -0.18 14.21
C LYS A 577 -13.90 -0.49 15.36
N TYR A 578 -14.41 -1.11 16.41
CA TYR A 578 -13.63 -1.53 17.59
C TYR A 578 -12.49 -2.52 17.29
N SER A 579 -12.50 -3.15 16.11
CA SER A 579 -11.48 -4.09 15.61
C SER A 579 -10.54 -3.43 14.58
N SER A 580 -10.69 -2.13 14.33
CA SER A 580 -9.90 -1.40 13.34
C SER A 580 -8.43 -1.34 13.70
N ALA A 581 -7.58 -1.63 12.73
CA ALA A 581 -6.14 -1.51 12.89
C ALA A 581 -5.68 -0.05 13.05
N SER A 582 -6.54 0.93 12.72
CA SER A 582 -6.26 2.35 12.91
C SER A 582 -5.94 2.72 14.36
N TYR A 583 -6.48 1.97 15.32
CA TYR A 583 -6.21 2.18 16.74
C TYR A 583 -4.87 1.56 17.21
N ALA A 584 -4.28 0.66 16.44
CA ALA A 584 -3.04 -0.03 16.82
C ALA A 584 -1.78 0.77 16.47
N ALA A 585 -1.85 1.67 15.50
CA ALA A 585 -0.69 2.42 14.98
C ALA A 585 -0.30 3.65 15.84
N GLY A 586 -1.06 3.97 16.89
CA GLY A 586 -0.95 5.18 17.70
C GLY A 586 -2.32 5.79 17.96
N SER A 587 -2.39 6.88 18.73
CA SER A 587 -3.65 7.59 18.94
C SER A 587 -4.15 8.14 17.60
N PRO A 588 -5.33 7.74 17.09
CA PRO A 588 -5.86 8.23 15.83
C PRO A 588 -6.48 9.62 16.02
N ASN A 589 -5.64 10.61 16.29
CA ASN A 589 -6.02 12.00 16.39
C ASN A 589 -5.16 12.89 15.47
N MET A 590 -5.80 13.90 14.88
CA MET A 590 -5.11 14.93 14.10
C MET A 590 -4.81 16.11 15.03
N LYS A 591 -3.53 16.41 15.20
CA LYS A 591 -3.09 17.68 15.80
C LYS A 591 -2.71 18.66 14.69
N LEU A 592 -3.33 19.83 14.70
CA LEU A 592 -2.95 20.91 13.79
C LEU A 592 -1.85 21.75 14.44
N ASP A 593 -0.59 21.36 14.33
CA ASP A 593 0.51 22.14 14.90
C ASP A 593 0.83 23.42 14.10
N ASN A 594 1.80 24.21 14.56
CA ASN A 594 2.21 25.45 13.90
C ASN A 594 2.76 25.26 12.46
N SER A 595 3.10 24.04 12.05
CA SER A 595 3.54 23.73 10.68
C SER A 595 2.39 23.27 9.78
N ALA A 596 1.21 22.99 10.37
CA ALA A 596 0.03 22.52 9.66
C ALA A 596 -0.48 23.54 8.64
N ILE A 597 -0.27 24.84 8.86
CA ILE A 597 -0.64 25.90 7.91
C ILE A 597 0.61 26.55 7.34
N TYR A 598 0.73 26.54 6.02
CA TYR A 598 1.82 27.20 5.30
C TYR A 598 1.25 27.92 4.07
N GLU A 599 1.45 29.24 3.99
CA GLU A 599 1.11 30.06 2.81
C GLU A 599 -0.33 29.86 2.29
N GLY A 600 -1.29 29.75 3.22
CA GLY A 600 -2.72 29.53 2.92
C GLY A 600 -3.09 28.09 2.58
N TYR A 601 -2.25 27.11 2.90
CA TYR A 601 -2.55 25.69 2.77
C TYR A 601 -2.65 25.01 4.13
N LEU A 602 -3.53 24.03 4.29
CA LEU A 602 -3.56 23.08 5.41
C LEU A 602 -2.89 21.79 4.93
N GLY A 603 -1.73 21.43 5.48
CA GLY A 603 -0.95 20.31 4.95
C GLY A 603 -0.62 20.60 3.48
N LEU A 604 -1.13 19.78 2.55
CA LEU A 604 -0.96 19.97 1.10
C LEU A 604 -2.17 20.63 0.42
N ASP A 605 -3.20 20.98 1.20
CA ASP A 605 -4.52 21.32 0.68
C ASP A 605 -4.75 22.82 0.71
N LYS A 606 -5.24 23.35 -0.41
CA LYS A 606 -5.50 24.77 -0.57
C LYS A 606 -6.71 25.16 0.27
N ILE A 607 -6.54 26.09 1.21
CA ILE A 607 -7.65 26.67 1.97
C ILE A 607 -8.49 27.52 1.00
N ILE A 608 -9.78 27.21 0.90
CA ILE A 608 -10.70 27.92 -0.02
C ILE A 608 -11.73 28.78 0.70
N ASP A 609 -12.05 28.47 1.95
CA ASP A 609 -12.96 29.25 2.80
C ASP A 609 -12.68 28.95 4.30
N GLU A 610 -13.53 29.45 5.20
CA GLU A 610 -13.38 29.29 6.65
C GLU A 610 -13.45 27.82 7.13
N ASN A 611 -13.94 26.90 6.31
CA ASN A 611 -14.28 25.53 6.69
C ASN A 611 -13.65 24.47 5.79
N ASN A 612 -13.21 24.82 4.58
CA ASN A 612 -12.77 23.85 3.59
C ASN A 612 -11.33 24.10 3.13
N ALA A 613 -10.57 23.01 3.07
CA ALA A 613 -9.31 22.93 2.35
C ALA A 613 -9.40 21.78 1.34
N ILE A 614 -8.92 21.99 0.12
CA ILE A 614 -9.05 21.03 -0.99
C ILE A 614 -7.68 20.61 -1.52
N ALA A 615 -7.49 19.33 -1.80
CA ALA A 615 -6.25 18.87 -2.39
C ALA A 615 -6.07 19.39 -3.83
N VAL A 616 -4.86 19.89 -4.10
CA VAL A 616 -4.48 20.46 -5.41
C VAL A 616 -3.29 19.74 -6.07
N LEU A 617 -2.71 18.75 -5.38
CA LEU A 617 -1.66 17.91 -5.93
C LEU A 617 -2.23 17.06 -7.08
N ASN A 618 -1.63 17.19 -8.25
CA ASN A 618 -2.18 16.82 -9.55
C ASN A 618 -1.04 16.29 -10.44
N GLY A 619 -0.85 14.98 -10.48
CA GLY A 619 0.18 14.36 -11.30
C GLY A 619 0.20 12.84 -11.22
N PRO A 620 0.86 12.20 -12.20
CA PRO A 620 0.85 10.75 -12.41
C PRO A 620 1.63 9.95 -11.37
N GLY A 621 1.60 8.63 -11.54
CA GLY A 621 2.40 7.67 -10.78
C GLY A 621 1.93 7.61 -9.34
N SER A 622 2.82 7.97 -8.41
CA SER A 622 2.54 8.09 -6.99
C SER A 622 2.25 9.53 -6.54
N MET A 623 2.40 10.53 -7.42
CA MET A 623 2.44 11.94 -7.01
C MET A 623 1.14 12.41 -6.36
N SER A 624 -0.01 12.18 -7.01
CA SER A 624 -1.33 12.54 -6.47
C SER A 624 -2.10 11.36 -5.89
N ARG A 625 -1.39 10.33 -5.40
CA ARG A 625 -1.99 9.14 -4.80
C ARG A 625 -2.65 9.49 -3.46
N ASP A 626 -3.86 8.95 -3.23
CA ASP A 626 -4.58 9.01 -1.94
C ASP A 626 -4.70 10.42 -1.31
N ILE A 627 -4.99 11.43 -2.14
CA ILE A 627 -5.29 12.79 -1.69
C ILE A 627 -6.72 12.90 -1.17
N MET A 628 -6.98 13.87 -0.29
CA MET A 628 -8.29 14.06 0.35
C MET A 628 -8.67 15.54 0.39
N ASP A 629 -9.94 15.84 0.72
CA ASP A 629 -10.37 17.20 1.06
C ASP A 629 -10.69 17.24 2.56
N TYR A 630 -10.45 18.38 3.21
CA TYR A 630 -10.81 18.62 4.62
C TYR A 630 -12.05 19.51 4.73
N THR A 631 -13.04 19.09 5.51
CA THR A 631 -14.22 19.91 5.83
C THR A 631 -14.44 19.99 7.33
N PHE A 632 -14.34 21.20 7.87
CA PHE A 632 -14.67 21.54 9.24
C PHE A 632 -16.13 22.00 9.34
N PHE A 633 -16.85 21.55 10.35
CA PHE A 633 -18.22 21.98 10.57
C PHE A 633 -18.61 21.88 12.05
N LYS A 634 -19.70 22.55 12.44
CA LYS A 634 -20.18 22.55 13.83
C LYS A 634 -21.51 21.82 13.97
N LYS A 635 -21.63 21.01 15.03
CA LYS A 635 -22.92 20.50 15.53
C LYS A 635 -23.12 21.08 16.94
N GLY A 636 -24.01 22.06 17.07
CA GLY A 636 -24.09 22.88 18.28
C GLY A 636 -22.79 23.66 18.50
N ASN A 637 -22.20 23.56 19.69
CA ASN A 637 -20.96 24.26 20.05
C ASN A 637 -19.68 23.43 19.83
N VAL A 638 -19.80 22.25 19.22
CA VAL A 638 -18.68 21.33 19.00
C VAL A 638 -18.29 21.33 17.52
N GLU A 639 -17.00 21.52 17.25
CA GLU A 639 -16.41 21.44 15.92
C GLU A 639 -16.05 19.98 15.59
N TYR A 640 -16.26 19.61 14.33
CA TYR A 640 -15.97 18.31 13.75
C TYR A 640 -15.13 18.51 12.50
N LEU A 641 -14.33 17.52 12.17
CA LEU A 641 -13.57 17.42 10.93
C LEU A 641 -14.04 16.18 10.17
N SER A 642 -14.35 16.34 8.90
CA SER A 642 -14.57 15.24 7.95
C SER A 642 -13.44 15.22 6.93
N MET A 643 -12.88 14.04 6.67
CA MET A 643 -11.86 13.81 5.65
C MET A 643 -11.86 12.33 5.27
N ASP A 644 -11.83 11.99 3.98
CA ASP A 644 -11.72 10.60 3.48
C ASP A 644 -12.66 9.57 4.16
N GLY A 645 -13.93 9.93 4.36
CA GLY A 645 -14.91 9.09 5.08
C GLY A 645 -14.70 9.00 6.60
N TYR A 646 -13.59 9.51 7.14
CA TYR A 646 -13.35 9.69 8.56
C TYR A 646 -14.12 10.87 9.12
N LEU A 647 -14.60 10.68 10.36
CA LEU A 647 -15.21 11.72 11.16
C LEU A 647 -14.43 11.87 12.45
N LEU A 648 -14.00 13.10 12.72
CA LEU A 648 -13.28 13.45 13.92
C LEU A 648 -13.99 14.54 14.71
N VAL A 649 -13.78 14.57 16.02
CA VAL A 649 -14.33 15.58 16.91
C VAL A 649 -13.25 16.37 17.62
N GLU A 650 -13.45 17.68 17.77
CA GLU A 650 -12.54 18.55 18.49
C GLU A 650 -12.36 18.12 19.96
N GLY A 651 -11.09 18.06 20.40
CA GLY A 651 -10.68 17.59 21.71
C GLY A 651 -11.27 18.36 22.89
N LYS A 652 -11.67 19.62 22.70
CA LYS A 652 -12.33 20.40 23.78
C LYS A 652 -13.66 19.79 24.22
N SER A 653 -14.29 18.98 23.37
CA SER A 653 -15.56 18.29 23.67
C SER A 653 -15.36 17.01 24.49
N ILE A 654 -14.11 16.52 24.56
CA ILE A 654 -13.74 15.30 25.25
C ILE A 654 -13.65 15.56 26.75
N LYS A 655 -14.25 14.66 27.54
CA LYS A 655 -14.35 14.83 28.99
C LYS A 655 -13.12 14.25 29.69
N ASN A 656 -12.74 14.84 30.81
CA ASN A 656 -11.81 14.21 31.75
C ASN A 656 -12.49 13.04 32.48
N ILE A 657 -11.75 11.98 32.76
CA ILE A 657 -12.20 10.97 33.71
C ILE A 657 -12.31 11.61 35.10
N SER A 658 -13.52 11.62 35.67
CA SER A 658 -13.85 12.44 36.84
C SER A 658 -14.13 11.68 38.14
N SER A 659 -14.43 10.37 38.09
CA SER A 659 -14.88 9.60 39.27
C SER A 659 -14.16 8.25 39.43
N LYS A 660 -14.10 7.73 40.68
CA LYS A 660 -13.54 6.40 41.04
C LYS A 660 -14.30 5.21 40.44
N SER A 661 -15.45 5.46 39.83
CA SER A 661 -16.19 4.50 39.02
C SER A 661 -17.15 5.26 38.12
N PHE A 662 -17.22 4.90 36.84
CA PHE A 662 -18.18 5.49 35.92
C PHE A 662 -18.68 4.45 34.93
N THR A 663 -19.79 4.80 34.30
CA THR A 663 -20.32 4.08 33.15
C THR A 663 -20.20 5.00 31.95
N THR A 664 -19.76 4.46 30.83
CA THR A 664 -19.86 5.13 29.53
C THR A 664 -20.67 4.26 28.57
N LYS A 665 -21.33 4.91 27.62
CA LYS A 665 -22.22 4.26 26.65
C LYS A 665 -21.92 4.82 25.26
N ILE A 666 -21.76 3.93 24.29
CA ILE A 666 -21.73 4.30 22.86
C ILE A 666 -23.13 4.78 22.46
N ASN A 667 -23.20 5.94 21.82
CA ASN A 667 -24.46 6.54 21.41
C ASN A 667 -25.12 5.73 20.27
N LYS A 668 -26.30 6.18 19.83
CA LYS A 668 -27.05 5.50 18.74
C LYS A 668 -26.34 5.58 17.38
N ASP A 669 -25.45 6.55 17.22
CA ASP A 669 -24.60 6.74 16.02
C ASP A 669 -23.47 5.69 15.91
N GLY A 670 -23.15 4.98 17.00
CA GLY A 670 -22.06 4.01 17.03
C GLY A 670 -20.67 4.64 17.15
N TYR A 671 -20.57 5.95 17.42
CA TYR A 671 -19.28 6.64 17.47
C TYR A 671 -18.50 6.37 18.76
N ALA A 672 -17.18 6.31 18.61
CA ALA A 672 -16.24 6.19 19.71
C ALA A 672 -16.46 7.28 20.76
N VAL A 673 -16.29 6.92 22.04
CA VAL A 673 -16.37 7.87 23.15
C VAL A 673 -15.02 8.00 23.80
N TRP A 674 -14.43 9.19 23.66
CA TRP A 674 -13.12 9.52 24.18
C TRP A 674 -13.16 10.14 25.57
N TYR A 675 -12.07 9.96 26.33
CA TYR A 675 -11.79 10.68 27.57
C TYR A 675 -10.29 11.02 27.67
N LYS A 676 -10.01 12.19 28.23
CA LYS A 676 -8.66 12.57 28.67
C LYS A 676 -8.37 11.97 30.05
N ILE A 677 -7.13 11.55 30.29
CA ILE A 677 -6.64 10.99 31.55
C ILE A 677 -5.89 12.08 32.33
N PRO A 678 -6.48 12.68 33.39
CA PRO A 678 -5.80 13.72 34.15
C PRO A 678 -4.54 13.21 34.85
N LYS A 679 -3.50 14.06 34.96
CA LYS A 679 -2.25 13.78 35.69
C LYS A 679 -2.43 13.10 37.05
N LYS A 680 -3.46 13.47 37.81
CA LYS A 680 -3.78 12.91 39.14
C LYS A 680 -4.14 11.40 39.13
N LEU A 681 -4.43 10.84 37.96
CA LEU A 681 -4.74 9.43 37.78
C LEU A 681 -3.55 8.59 37.33
N ASN A 682 -2.39 9.21 37.11
CA ASN A 682 -1.19 8.48 36.70
C ASN A 682 -0.87 7.33 37.67
N GLY A 683 -0.59 6.14 37.12
CA GLY A 683 -0.26 4.95 37.90
C GLY A 683 -1.46 4.27 38.57
N LYS A 684 -2.68 4.82 38.47
CA LYS A 684 -3.90 4.15 38.94
C LYS A 684 -4.27 3.02 37.99
N LYS A 685 -4.77 1.91 38.53
CA LYS A 685 -5.28 0.80 37.72
C LYS A 685 -6.78 0.94 37.55
N ILE A 686 -7.26 0.82 36.31
CA ILE A 686 -8.68 0.66 36.03
C ILE A 686 -8.95 -0.76 35.54
N THR A 687 -10.10 -1.30 35.93
CA THR A 687 -10.66 -2.51 35.33
C THR A 687 -11.91 -2.13 34.55
N VAL A 688 -11.96 -2.51 33.28
CA VAL A 688 -13.07 -2.22 32.36
C VAL A 688 -13.86 -3.49 32.10
N LYS A 689 -15.18 -3.45 32.35
CA LYS A 689 -16.10 -4.47 31.85
C LYS A 689 -16.49 -4.11 30.42
N VAL A 690 -15.94 -4.84 29.46
CA VAL A 690 -16.16 -4.65 28.02
C VAL A 690 -17.36 -5.48 27.58
N PRO A 691 -18.38 -4.89 26.92
CA PRO A 691 -19.49 -5.65 26.35
C PRO A 691 -19.06 -6.44 25.11
N LYS A 692 -19.93 -7.31 24.58
CA LYS A 692 -19.67 -8.02 23.33
C LYS A 692 -19.52 -7.02 22.17
N ASN A 693 -18.63 -7.31 21.21
CA ASN A 693 -18.37 -6.48 20.02
C ASN A 693 -17.98 -5.03 20.39
N ALA A 694 -17.03 -4.93 21.30
CA ALA A 694 -16.54 -3.67 21.83
C ALA A 694 -15.10 -3.83 22.31
N ALA A 695 -14.40 -2.71 22.43
CA ALA A 695 -13.06 -2.60 22.94
C ALA A 695 -12.87 -1.25 23.63
N PHE A 696 -11.78 -1.11 24.36
CA PHE A 696 -11.22 0.19 24.70
C PHE A 696 -9.72 0.19 24.38
N VAL A 697 -9.22 1.39 24.07
CA VAL A 697 -7.83 1.66 23.75
C VAL A 697 -7.30 2.75 24.66
N VAL A 698 -6.04 2.64 25.07
CA VAL A 698 -5.36 3.60 25.95
C VAL A 698 -4.08 4.04 25.29
N TYR A 699 -3.86 5.36 25.28
CA TYR A 699 -2.64 5.98 24.77
C TYR A 699 -1.97 6.80 25.87
N ASP A 700 -0.65 6.96 25.79
CA ASP A 700 0.09 7.89 26.63
C ASP A 700 0.03 9.33 26.09
N SER A 701 0.79 10.25 26.69
CA SER A 701 0.78 11.67 26.30
C SER A 701 1.44 11.95 24.95
N GLU A 702 2.22 11.01 24.43
CA GLU A 702 2.86 11.11 23.12
C GLU A 702 2.01 10.41 22.03
N GLY A 703 0.83 9.89 22.39
CA GLY A 703 -0.02 9.14 21.49
C GLY A 703 0.42 7.67 21.29
N THR A 704 1.38 7.18 22.07
CA THR A 704 1.84 5.78 21.98
C THR A 704 0.79 4.84 22.56
N LEU A 705 0.52 3.73 21.87
CA LEU A 705 -0.43 2.73 22.35
C LEU A 705 0.07 2.07 23.64
N VAL A 706 -0.70 2.19 24.71
CA VAL A 706 -0.45 1.51 26.00
C VAL A 706 -1.21 0.20 26.07
N ASN A 707 -2.43 0.17 25.55
CA ASN A 707 -3.24 -1.05 25.53
C ASN A 707 -4.37 -0.93 24.51
N ASP A 708 -4.47 -1.91 23.62
CA ASP A 708 -5.71 -2.22 22.89
C ASP A 708 -6.32 -3.51 23.45
N SER A 709 -7.45 -3.40 24.15
CA SER A 709 -8.11 -4.57 24.75
C SER A 709 -8.63 -5.59 23.74
N TYR A 710 -8.86 -5.20 22.48
CA TYR A 710 -9.23 -6.13 21.42
C TYR A 710 -8.05 -7.04 21.07
N MET A 711 -6.85 -6.47 20.95
CA MET A 711 -5.63 -7.21 20.62
C MET A 711 -5.07 -7.97 21.84
N SER A 712 -4.85 -7.25 22.95
CA SER A 712 -4.13 -7.76 24.13
C SER A 712 -4.96 -8.70 25.00
N LYS A 713 -6.29 -8.61 24.93
CA LYS A 713 -7.23 -9.21 25.90
C LYS A 713 -6.98 -8.77 27.35
N ILE A 714 -6.29 -7.65 27.56
CA ILE A 714 -6.02 -7.06 28.87
C ILE A 714 -7.12 -6.04 29.19
N TYR A 715 -7.88 -6.32 30.25
CA TYR A 715 -9.00 -5.48 30.72
C TYR A 715 -8.69 -4.71 32.01
N THR A 716 -7.49 -4.90 32.58
CA THR A 716 -7.00 -4.11 33.71
C THR A 716 -5.70 -3.42 33.29
N VAL A 717 -5.73 -2.08 33.21
CA VAL A 717 -4.63 -1.27 32.66
C VAL A 717 -4.20 -0.21 33.67
N THR A 718 -2.90 0.07 33.71
CA THR A 718 -2.34 1.19 34.46
C THR A 718 -2.46 2.46 33.62
N LEU A 719 -3.11 3.49 34.15
CA LEU A 719 -3.36 4.73 33.42
C LEU A 719 -2.07 5.56 33.27
N PRO A 720 -1.70 5.96 32.05
CA PRO A 720 -0.56 6.85 31.81
C PRO A 720 -0.86 8.29 32.25
N LYS A 721 0.20 9.06 32.48
CA LYS A 721 0.11 10.50 32.78
C LYS A 721 -0.31 11.26 31.52
N ASN A 722 -1.36 12.08 31.63
CA ASN A 722 -1.84 12.94 30.53
C ASN A 722 -2.20 12.20 29.24
N GLY A 723 -2.48 10.90 29.33
CA GLY A 723 -2.88 10.10 28.19
C GLY A 723 -4.38 10.18 27.92
N GLU A 724 -4.85 9.19 27.16
CA GLU A 724 -6.17 9.17 26.57
C GLU A 724 -6.77 7.77 26.63
N ILE A 725 -8.10 7.68 26.65
CA ILE A 725 -8.81 6.42 26.52
C ILE A 725 -10.01 6.59 25.59
N ALA A 726 -10.14 5.69 24.62
CA ALA A 726 -11.33 5.60 23.77
C ALA A 726 -12.10 4.32 24.07
N PHE A 727 -13.43 4.43 24.12
CA PHE A 727 -14.34 3.30 24.19
C PHE A 727 -15.00 3.11 22.82
N LEU A 728 -14.93 1.89 22.30
CA LEU A 728 -15.27 1.53 20.93
C LEU A 728 -16.27 0.38 20.93
N GLY A 729 -17.32 0.43 20.12
CA GLY A 729 -18.24 -0.70 20.04
C GLY A 729 -19.52 -0.38 19.30
N ASN A 730 -20.40 -1.37 19.21
CA ASN A 730 -21.69 -1.17 18.55
C ASN A 730 -22.54 -0.11 19.28
N ALA A 731 -23.45 0.51 18.53
CA ALA A 731 -24.43 1.45 19.08
C ALA A 731 -25.10 0.89 20.34
N ASN A 732 -25.18 1.71 21.39
CA ASN A 732 -25.69 1.36 22.71
C ASN A 732 -24.84 0.45 23.60
N SER A 733 -23.64 0.06 23.18
CA SER A 733 -22.68 -0.67 24.04
C SER A 733 -22.41 0.07 25.34
N LYS A 734 -22.48 -0.63 26.48
CA LYS A 734 -22.34 -0.05 27.82
C LYS A 734 -21.11 -0.63 28.53
N PHE A 735 -20.20 0.25 28.94
CA PHE A 735 -19.00 -0.11 29.67
C PHE A 735 -19.14 0.26 31.15
N THR A 736 -18.50 -0.52 32.01
CA THR A 736 -18.37 -0.18 33.43
C THR A 736 -16.90 -0.13 33.80
N VAL A 737 -16.44 1.00 34.34
CA VAL A 737 -15.05 1.24 34.70
C VAL A 737 -14.94 1.37 36.22
N LYS A 738 -14.03 0.61 36.82
CA LYS A 738 -13.75 0.62 38.27
C LYS A 738 -12.27 0.85 38.54
N TYR A 739 -11.96 1.67 39.54
CA TYR A 739 -10.59 1.91 40.00
C TYR A 739 -10.19 0.84 41.02
N LYS A 740 -8.90 0.50 41.03
CA LYS A 740 -8.25 -0.17 42.15
C LYS A 740 -7.24 0.76 42.80
#